data_AF-A0A931ZWM6-F1
#
_entry.id   AF-A0A931ZWM6-F1
#
_cell.length_a   1.000
_cell.length_b   1.000
_cell.length_c   1.000
_cell.angle_alpha   90.00
_cell.angle_beta   90.00
_cell.angle_gamma   90.00
#
_symmetry.space_group_name_H-M   'P 1'
#
loop_
_entity.id
_entity.type
_entity.pdbx_description
1 polymer ?
#
loop_
_entity_poly.entity_id
_entity_poly.type
_entity_poly.pdbx_seq_one_letter_code
_entity_poly.pdbx_strand_id
1 'polypeptide(L)'
;MNDLRYALRGLRNSPGFTAAVVLTLALGIGANAAVFDVLDRLLLRPPPHVEDAERVVRLYLTQRSPTFAFTSPVTSYAVFRDLRDNARSVTNLAAFYHGDVSVGRGLEAEKARGSLVSDTYFPLLGVRPALGRFFAAEEDRVAATPVVVLSYGYWRRRFAGDSTALGRDVWLAGEPFTVIGVAPRGFTGVNLENVDLWVPIERANRLVFGHDLLGNPDADRGSFWLQIIAQLPETISLEAAEAEMSVAYRGALRVAPGGEVQASAEFGPIQQARGPQPDQTVKVSRWLAAVAVIVLLIACANAANLMLTAGVRRRQEIAVRLALGGGRGRLLRQLLVENLCLALVAGLVAVLVAAWTGPALRAFLLPRLPPPDAVLDLRVFAVATGATLLAGLLSGLMPAWQGSRVELVATLKSGSRGAERRSAVRTGLLVTQVALTLVLLAGAGLFVRSLQKVRALDLGVDAERVLVATMDLRKAGRPRDEANALYLRMLDRLAQLPGVDQVAAAISHPFGPQIAWIGMDVPGRDSLPELPGGGPYTSMVTPGYFETIGTEITRGRGFTAADGVSPPRVAVISETWARMIWPDEDPVGQCVRLSTGPQCAEVVGIAEDVRRFAVVEEPHRHLYVPMGQRSDQAITGLLVRARGDPEAL
;
A
#
# COMPACT_ATOMS: atom_id res chain seq x y z
N MET A 1 46.74 -11.95 -17.53
CA MET A 1 46.15 -11.79 -18.88
C MET A 1 45.91 -13.12 -19.62
N ASN A 2 46.75 -14.15 -19.48
CA ASN A 2 46.53 -15.44 -20.16
C ASN A 2 45.27 -16.19 -19.69
N ASP A 3 44.92 -16.13 -18.40
CA ASP A 3 43.74 -16.82 -17.84
C ASP A 3 42.41 -16.28 -18.40
N LEU A 4 42.31 -14.97 -18.65
CA LEU A 4 41.10 -14.32 -19.19
C LEU A 4 40.86 -14.67 -20.67
N ARG A 5 41.92 -14.63 -21.48
CA ARG A 5 41.86 -15.05 -22.90
C ARG A 5 41.49 -16.52 -23.02
N TYR A 6 42.01 -17.36 -22.12
CA TYR A 6 41.68 -18.78 -22.06
C TYR A 6 40.21 -19.02 -21.72
N ALA A 7 39.67 -18.34 -20.70
CA ALA A 7 38.26 -18.41 -20.33
C ALA A 7 37.35 -18.05 -21.50
N LEU A 8 37.57 -16.90 -22.15
CA LEU A 8 36.77 -16.45 -23.31
C LEU A 8 36.78 -17.44 -24.49
N ARG A 9 37.92 -18.11 -24.72
CA ARG A 9 38.05 -19.14 -25.76
C ARG A 9 37.29 -20.42 -25.38
N GLY A 10 37.33 -20.81 -24.11
CA GLY A 10 36.56 -21.95 -23.58
C GLY A 10 35.05 -21.77 -23.71
N LEU A 11 34.56 -20.54 -23.52
CA LEU A 11 33.14 -20.19 -23.68
C LEU A 11 32.68 -20.29 -25.13
N ARG A 12 33.47 -19.77 -26.07
CA ARG A 12 33.18 -19.86 -27.51
C ARG A 12 33.14 -21.31 -28.01
N ASN A 13 33.96 -22.19 -27.46
CA ASN A 13 34.03 -23.59 -27.86
C ASN A 13 32.88 -24.45 -27.31
N SER A 14 32.06 -23.91 -26.39
CA SER A 14 30.94 -24.64 -25.77
C SER A 14 29.67 -23.77 -25.68
N PRO A 15 29.09 -23.36 -26.82
CA PRO A 15 28.03 -22.36 -26.85
C PRO A 15 26.74 -22.82 -26.16
N GLY A 16 26.33 -24.09 -26.29
CA GLY A 16 25.13 -24.61 -25.64
C GLY A 16 25.23 -24.64 -24.11
N PHE A 17 26.38 -25.04 -23.57
CA PHE A 17 26.66 -25.00 -22.13
C PHE A 17 26.67 -23.56 -21.62
N THR A 18 27.38 -22.68 -22.32
CA THR A 18 27.49 -21.26 -21.97
C THR A 18 26.11 -20.60 -21.97
N ALA A 19 25.29 -20.81 -23.01
CA ALA A 19 23.94 -20.27 -23.09
C ALA A 19 23.05 -20.75 -21.95
N ALA A 20 23.07 -22.04 -21.62
CA ALA A 20 22.27 -22.59 -20.53
C ALA A 20 22.63 -21.98 -19.16
N VAL A 21 23.93 -21.86 -18.86
CA VAL A 21 24.40 -21.26 -17.60
C VAL A 21 24.06 -19.76 -17.56
N VAL A 22 24.32 -19.03 -18.64
CA VAL A 22 24.06 -17.59 -18.74
C VAL A 22 22.57 -17.29 -18.58
N LEU A 23 21.68 -17.99 -19.30
CA LEU A 23 20.23 -17.77 -19.20
C LEU A 23 19.69 -18.09 -17.81
N THR A 24 20.13 -19.21 -17.22
CA THR A 24 19.66 -19.62 -15.88
C THR A 24 20.04 -18.61 -14.81
N LEU A 25 21.31 -18.18 -14.81
CA LEU A 25 21.80 -17.16 -13.87
C LEU A 25 21.17 -15.79 -14.16
N ALA A 26 21.05 -15.40 -15.43
CA ALA A 26 20.49 -14.11 -15.81
C ALA A 26 19.03 -13.93 -15.37
N LEU A 27 18.21 -14.97 -15.53
CA LEU A 27 16.81 -14.95 -15.06
C LEU A 27 16.73 -14.87 -13.54
N GLY A 28 17.53 -15.67 -12.82
CA GLY A 28 17.56 -15.63 -11.36
C GLY A 28 18.01 -14.28 -10.82
N ILE A 29 19.12 -13.74 -11.34
CA ILE A 29 19.67 -12.44 -10.92
C ILE A 29 18.72 -11.30 -11.31
N GLY A 30 18.20 -11.30 -12.55
CA GLY A 30 17.32 -10.26 -13.07
C GLY A 30 15.99 -10.18 -12.32
N ALA A 31 15.39 -11.32 -11.99
CA ALA A 31 14.18 -11.38 -11.17
C ALA A 31 14.41 -10.83 -9.75
N ASN A 32 15.55 -11.17 -9.12
CA ASN A 32 15.89 -10.61 -7.80
C ASN A 32 16.12 -9.11 -7.85
N ALA A 33 16.79 -8.61 -8.89
CA ALA A 33 16.99 -7.17 -9.07
C ALA A 33 15.66 -6.42 -9.26
N ALA A 34 14.71 -6.98 -10.02
CA ALA A 34 13.37 -6.39 -10.20
C ALA A 34 12.54 -6.38 -8.90
N VAL A 35 12.55 -7.47 -8.13
CA VAL A 35 11.86 -7.53 -6.83
C VAL A 35 12.53 -6.59 -5.81
N PHE A 36 13.86 -6.50 -5.82
CA PHE A 36 14.60 -5.57 -4.97
C PHE A 36 14.24 -4.11 -5.27
N ASP A 37 14.05 -3.72 -6.53
CA ASP A 37 13.64 -2.34 -6.86
C ASP A 37 12.28 -1.96 -6.24
N VAL A 38 11.32 -2.89 -6.20
CA VAL A 38 10.03 -2.68 -5.51
C VAL A 38 10.24 -2.55 -4.01
N LEU A 39 11.03 -3.45 -3.40
CA LEU A 39 11.31 -3.40 -1.96
C LEU A 39 12.12 -2.17 -1.55
N ASP A 40 13.09 -1.73 -2.35
CA ASP A 40 13.88 -0.54 -2.06
C ASP A 40 12.97 0.67 -2.00
N ARG A 41 12.09 0.86 -3.00
CA ARG A 41 11.13 1.98 -2.98
C ARG A 41 10.14 1.91 -1.83
N LEU A 42 9.68 0.70 -1.48
CA LEU A 42 8.67 0.52 -0.44
C LEU A 42 9.26 0.66 0.98
N LEU A 43 10.45 0.11 1.23
CA LEU A 43 10.99 -0.08 2.58
C LEU A 43 12.28 0.71 2.87
N LEU A 44 13.16 0.88 1.89
CA LEU A 44 14.55 1.30 2.15
C LEU A 44 14.85 2.73 1.66
N ARG A 45 14.15 3.20 0.65
CA ARG A 45 14.40 4.49 0.02
C ARG A 45 13.65 5.58 0.80
N PRO A 46 14.35 6.57 1.36
CA PRO A 46 13.68 7.74 1.90
C PRO A 46 12.99 8.54 0.78
N PRO A 47 11.91 9.28 1.10
CA PRO A 47 11.30 10.18 0.14
C PRO A 47 12.35 11.17 -0.42
N PRO A 48 12.34 11.47 -1.72
CA PRO A 48 13.29 12.40 -2.32
C PRO A 48 13.26 13.78 -1.65
N HIS A 49 14.40 14.48 -1.62
CA HIS A 49 14.56 15.86 -1.10
C HIS A 49 14.32 16.06 0.40
N VAL A 50 14.02 15.02 1.16
CA VAL A 50 13.89 15.13 2.62
C VAL A 50 15.27 15.19 3.26
N GLU A 51 15.57 16.31 3.93
CA GLU A 51 16.77 16.46 4.75
C GLU A 51 16.63 15.61 6.03
N ASP A 52 17.73 14.95 6.45
CA ASP A 52 17.79 14.08 7.63
C ASP A 52 16.62 13.08 7.76
N ALA A 53 16.27 12.41 6.66
CA ALA A 53 15.10 11.52 6.57
C ALA A 53 15.05 10.38 7.62
N GLU A 54 16.17 10.05 8.26
CA GLU A 54 16.24 9.07 9.36
C GLU A 54 15.64 9.62 10.67
N ARG A 55 15.55 10.94 10.82
CA ARG A 55 15.02 11.64 12.01
C ARG A 55 13.60 12.15 11.82
N VAL A 56 13.12 12.13 10.58
CA VAL A 56 11.71 12.37 10.30
C VAL A 56 10.96 11.08 10.57
N VAL A 57 10.04 11.15 11.53
CA VAL A 57 9.25 10.01 11.99
C VAL A 57 7.77 10.26 11.76
N ARG A 58 7.01 9.18 11.57
CA ARG A 58 5.54 9.20 11.53
C ARG A 58 5.00 8.92 12.93
N LEU A 59 3.92 9.60 13.27
CA LEU A 59 3.22 9.38 14.52
C LEU A 59 2.06 8.39 14.32
N TYR A 60 2.00 7.37 15.17
CA TYR A 60 0.91 6.41 15.28
C TYR A 60 0.26 6.57 16.64
N LEU A 61 -1.06 6.68 16.66
CA LEU A 61 -1.83 6.91 17.87
C LEU A 61 -2.68 5.68 18.17
N THR A 62 -2.50 5.15 19.37
CA THR A 62 -3.23 3.99 19.86
C THR A 62 -4.25 4.44 20.90
N GLN A 63 -5.50 4.00 20.76
CA GLN A 63 -6.52 4.09 21.79
C GLN A 63 -7.02 2.69 22.13
N ARG A 64 -7.15 2.41 23.43
CA ARG A 64 -7.67 1.16 23.95
C ARG A 64 -8.66 1.45 25.08
N SER A 65 -9.85 0.90 24.94
CA SER A 65 -10.89 0.83 25.96
C SER A 65 -11.31 -0.65 26.14
N PRO A 66 -12.22 -0.98 27.06
CA PRO A 66 -12.80 -2.32 27.17
C PRO A 66 -13.69 -2.75 25.98
N THR A 67 -14.04 -1.82 25.07
CA THR A 67 -14.97 -2.07 23.96
C THR A 67 -14.35 -1.87 22.58
N PHE A 68 -13.12 -1.34 22.52
CA PHE A 68 -12.38 -1.14 21.28
C PHE A 68 -10.87 -0.96 21.56
N ALA A 69 -10.05 -1.46 20.64
CA ALA A 69 -8.64 -1.12 20.57
C ALA A 69 -8.28 -0.83 19.11
N PHE A 70 -7.68 0.31 18.83
CA PHE A 70 -7.16 0.62 17.50
C PHE A 70 -5.88 1.43 17.58
N THR A 71 -4.96 1.15 16.65
CA THR A 71 -3.81 2.00 16.36
C THR A 71 -4.02 2.59 14.98
N SER A 72 -3.91 3.91 14.87
CA SER A 72 -4.18 4.65 13.64
C SER A 72 -3.00 5.54 13.26
N PRO A 73 -2.60 5.57 11.97
CA PRO A 73 -1.67 6.57 11.44
C PRO A 73 -2.35 7.93 11.16
N VAL A 74 -3.66 8.03 11.39
CA VAL A 74 -4.46 9.23 11.14
C VAL A 74 -5.19 9.74 12.39
N THR A 75 -5.35 11.05 12.49
CA THR A 75 -6.05 11.75 13.59
C THR A 75 -6.79 13.00 13.09
N SER A 76 -7.37 13.77 14.00
CA SER A 76 -8.05 15.04 13.72
C SER A 76 -7.12 16.25 13.74
N TYR A 77 -7.54 17.36 13.15
CA TYR A 77 -6.75 18.59 13.16
C TYR A 77 -6.64 19.19 14.57
N ALA A 78 -7.69 19.08 15.37
CA ALA A 78 -7.74 19.53 16.75
C ALA A 78 -6.76 18.75 17.62
N VAL A 79 -6.65 17.43 17.43
CA VAL A 79 -5.62 16.64 18.11
C VAL A 79 -4.23 17.02 17.60
N PHE A 80 -4.02 17.18 16.29
CA PHE A 80 -2.74 17.68 15.76
C PHE A 80 -2.33 19.01 16.40
N ARG A 81 -3.25 19.97 16.48
CA ARG A 81 -3.01 21.29 17.09
C ARG A 81 -2.65 21.16 18.57
N ASP A 82 -3.41 20.37 19.34
CA ASP A 82 -3.11 20.12 20.75
C ASP A 82 -1.72 19.47 20.91
N LEU A 83 -1.35 18.52 20.04
CA LEU A 83 -0.03 17.90 20.07
C LEU A 83 1.07 18.89 19.70
N ARG A 84 0.87 19.70 18.64
CA ARG A 84 1.82 20.73 18.22
C ARG A 84 2.08 21.75 19.34
N ASP A 85 1.04 22.14 20.05
CA ASP A 85 1.13 23.19 21.09
C ASP A 85 1.69 22.65 22.43
N ASN A 86 1.65 21.33 22.65
CA ASN A 86 2.09 20.70 23.91
C ASN A 86 3.33 19.81 23.80
N ALA A 87 3.75 19.39 22.60
CA ALA A 87 4.95 18.58 22.40
C ALA A 87 6.22 19.43 22.48
N ARG A 88 7.19 18.98 23.28
CA ARG A 88 8.50 19.60 23.52
C ARG A 88 9.65 18.69 23.10
N SER A 89 9.41 17.39 23.00
CA SER A 89 10.38 16.37 22.56
C SER A 89 10.73 16.42 21.07
N VAL A 90 9.93 17.10 20.25
CA VAL A 90 10.09 17.18 18.79
C VAL A 90 10.51 18.60 18.39
N THR A 91 11.38 18.72 17.39
CA THR A 91 11.81 20.03 16.86
C THR A 91 10.70 20.71 16.08
N ASN A 92 10.01 19.94 15.23
CA ASN A 92 8.90 20.38 14.40
C ASN A 92 7.86 19.26 14.27
N LEU A 93 6.60 19.65 14.12
CA LEU A 93 5.47 18.76 13.85
C LEU A 93 4.72 19.27 12.63
N ALA A 94 4.40 18.39 11.68
CA ALA A 94 3.61 18.74 10.50
C ALA A 94 2.50 17.71 10.26
N ALA A 95 1.38 18.20 9.76
CA ALA A 95 0.24 17.37 9.38
C ALA A 95 0.03 17.42 7.88
N PHE A 96 -0.49 16.32 7.33
CA PHE A 96 -0.86 16.25 5.93
C PHE A 96 -1.97 15.24 5.66
N TYR A 97 -2.66 15.47 4.55
CA TYR A 97 -3.66 14.58 3.99
C TYR A 97 -3.52 14.56 2.46
N HIS A 98 -3.81 13.42 1.84
CA HIS A 98 -3.87 13.27 0.40
C HIS A 98 -5.30 12.98 -0.02
N GLY A 99 -5.77 13.67 -1.05
CA GLY A 99 -7.11 13.49 -1.56
C GLY A 99 -7.22 13.92 -3.02
N ASP A 100 -8.32 13.51 -3.63
CA ASP A 100 -8.64 13.95 -4.97
C ASP A 100 -9.24 15.35 -4.95
N VAL A 101 -8.73 16.22 -5.84
CA VAL A 101 -9.22 17.58 -6.04
C VAL A 101 -9.54 17.79 -7.53
N SER A 102 -10.64 18.48 -7.80
CA SER A 102 -10.97 18.91 -9.16
C SER A 102 -10.19 20.16 -9.50
N VAL A 103 -9.50 20.14 -10.64
CA VAL A 103 -8.71 21.27 -11.15
C VAL A 103 -9.29 21.74 -12.48
N GLY A 104 -9.51 23.04 -12.63
CA GLY A 104 -10.12 23.63 -13.82
C GLY A 104 -11.63 23.88 -13.68
N ARG A 105 -12.28 24.20 -14.81
CA ARG A 105 -13.71 24.54 -14.87
C ARG A 105 -14.35 23.97 -16.13
N GLY A 106 -15.63 23.59 -16.01
CA GLY A 106 -16.41 23.09 -17.15
C GLY A 106 -15.80 21.83 -17.76
N LEU A 107 -15.68 21.80 -19.09
CA LEU A 107 -15.13 20.66 -19.83
C LEU A 107 -13.61 20.48 -19.67
N GLU A 108 -12.90 21.50 -19.19
CA GLU A 108 -11.46 21.41 -18.89
C GLU A 108 -11.17 20.90 -17.46
N ALA A 109 -12.22 20.60 -16.68
CA ALA A 109 -12.06 20.11 -15.33
C ALA A 109 -11.46 18.69 -15.34
N GLU A 110 -10.33 18.53 -14.68
CA GLU A 110 -9.67 17.25 -14.49
C GLU A 110 -9.57 16.88 -13.01
N LYS A 111 -9.32 15.61 -12.74
CA LYS A 111 -9.07 15.09 -11.41
C LYS A 111 -7.56 15.08 -11.16
N ALA A 112 -7.10 15.80 -10.13
CA ALA A 112 -5.70 15.82 -9.70
C ALA A 112 -5.56 15.27 -8.28
N ARG A 113 -4.34 14.80 -7.94
CA ARG A 113 -4.01 14.41 -6.56
C ARG A 113 -3.52 15.62 -5.78
N GLY A 114 -4.36 16.13 -4.88
CA GLY A 114 -4.03 17.23 -3.99
C GLY A 114 -3.51 16.73 -2.64
N SER A 115 -2.66 17.52 -2.01
CA SER A 115 -2.27 17.32 -0.62
C SER A 115 -2.54 18.57 0.21
N LEU A 116 -3.31 18.41 1.28
CA LEU A 116 -3.42 19.42 2.31
C LEU A 116 -2.25 19.22 3.25
N VAL A 117 -1.50 20.28 3.53
CA VAL A 117 -0.29 20.25 4.35
C VAL A 117 -0.25 21.46 5.28
N SER A 118 0.29 21.29 6.48
CA SER A 118 0.48 22.41 7.41
C SER A 118 1.58 23.35 6.92
N ASP A 119 1.57 24.59 7.39
CA ASP A 119 2.67 25.57 7.23
C ASP A 119 4.07 24.99 7.52
N THR A 120 4.17 24.12 8.52
CA THR A 120 5.41 23.47 8.93
C THR A 120 5.87 22.31 8.03
N TYR A 121 5.09 21.86 7.05
CA TYR A 121 5.38 20.66 6.26
C TYR A 121 6.66 20.76 5.43
N PHE A 122 6.77 21.78 4.56
CA PHE A 122 7.97 21.94 3.73
C PHE A 122 9.22 22.29 4.56
N PRO A 123 9.15 23.21 5.55
CA PRO A 123 10.27 23.49 6.45
C PRO A 123 10.76 22.26 7.23
N LEU A 124 9.86 21.44 7.78
CA LEU A 124 10.22 20.23 8.52
C LEU A 124 10.99 19.25 7.65
N LEU A 125 10.61 19.12 6.37
CA LEU A 125 11.28 18.22 5.43
C LEU A 125 12.59 18.81 4.85
N GLY A 126 12.90 20.08 5.09
CA GLY A 126 14.06 20.76 4.49
C GLY A 126 13.98 20.89 2.96
N VAL A 127 12.80 20.74 2.37
CA VAL A 127 12.62 20.74 0.91
C VAL A 127 12.81 22.16 0.39
N ARG A 128 13.43 22.32 -0.78
CA ARG A 128 13.61 23.61 -1.46
C ARG A 128 12.82 23.66 -2.76
N PRO A 129 12.11 24.77 -3.07
CA PRO A 129 11.33 24.88 -4.30
C PRO A 129 12.26 24.97 -5.52
N ALA A 130 11.83 24.41 -6.65
CA ALA A 130 12.50 24.61 -7.93
C ALA A 130 12.22 26.00 -8.52
N LEU A 131 11.04 26.56 -8.22
CA LEU A 131 10.61 27.88 -8.68
C LEU A 131 9.73 28.51 -7.60
N GLY A 132 9.86 29.82 -7.39
CA GLY A 132 9.04 30.57 -6.42
C GLY A 132 9.36 30.22 -4.95
N ARG A 133 8.32 30.06 -4.14
CA ARG A 133 8.42 29.77 -2.70
C ARG A 133 7.34 28.80 -2.23
N PHE A 134 7.51 28.28 -1.02
CA PHE A 134 6.41 27.63 -0.30
C PHE A 134 5.59 28.67 0.48
N PHE A 135 4.44 28.26 1.02
CA PHE A 135 3.57 29.14 1.77
C PHE A 135 4.10 29.40 3.18
N ALA A 136 3.80 30.59 3.72
CA ALA A 136 4.14 31.01 5.07
C ALA A 136 3.01 30.67 6.06
N ALA A 137 3.29 30.78 7.37
CA ALA A 137 2.32 30.48 8.42
C ALA A 137 1.07 31.39 8.36
N GLU A 138 1.21 32.63 7.88
CA GLU A 138 0.09 33.56 7.72
C GLU A 138 -0.85 33.17 6.58
N GLU A 139 -0.37 32.37 5.62
CA GLU A 139 -1.12 31.88 4.46
C GLU A 139 -1.87 30.57 4.78
N ASP A 140 -1.52 29.89 5.89
CA ASP A 140 -2.26 28.76 6.44
C ASP A 140 -3.31 29.23 7.47
N ARG A 141 -4.19 30.13 7.02
CA ARG A 141 -5.33 30.61 7.80
C ARG A 141 -6.57 30.62 6.94
N VAL A 142 -7.73 30.38 7.55
CA VAL A 142 -9.03 30.35 6.84
C VAL A 142 -9.28 31.64 6.03
N ALA A 143 -8.90 32.80 6.57
CA ALA A 143 -9.10 34.11 5.92
C ALA A 143 -7.96 34.53 4.97
N ALA A 144 -6.93 33.71 4.80
CA ALA A 144 -5.78 34.05 3.97
C ALA A 144 -6.08 33.96 2.46
N THR A 145 -5.22 34.61 1.68
CA THR A 145 -5.23 34.49 0.22
C THR A 145 -5.00 33.02 -0.18
N PRO A 146 -5.80 32.43 -1.09
CA PRO A 146 -5.69 31.02 -1.44
C PRO A 146 -4.46 30.82 -2.32
N VAL A 147 -3.51 30.02 -1.85
CA VAL A 147 -2.23 29.76 -2.53
C VAL A 147 -2.00 28.28 -2.76
N VAL A 148 -1.34 27.95 -3.87
CA VAL A 148 -1.03 26.56 -4.25
C VAL A 148 0.42 26.42 -4.68
N VAL A 149 1.00 25.28 -4.31
CA VAL A 149 2.32 24.84 -4.76
C VAL A 149 2.13 23.66 -5.71
N LEU A 150 2.69 23.73 -6.91
CA LEU A 150 2.56 22.66 -7.90
C LEU A 150 3.69 21.65 -7.78
N SER A 151 3.44 20.38 -8.10
CA SER A 151 4.53 19.43 -8.32
C SER A 151 5.21 19.70 -9.64
N TYR A 152 6.50 19.38 -9.72
CA TYR A 152 7.27 19.55 -10.95
C TYR A 152 6.63 18.81 -12.14
N GLY A 153 6.09 17.61 -11.88
CA GLY A 153 5.40 16.80 -12.88
C GLY A 153 4.12 17.46 -13.37
N TYR A 154 3.29 17.99 -12.47
CA TYR A 154 2.05 18.66 -12.83
C TYR A 154 2.30 19.97 -13.57
N TRP A 155 3.24 20.79 -13.08
CA TRP A 155 3.68 22.02 -13.74
C TRP A 155 4.15 21.77 -15.18
N ARG A 156 4.96 20.72 -15.41
CA ARG A 156 5.37 20.33 -16.76
C ARG A 156 4.24 19.88 -17.67
N ARG A 157 3.29 19.10 -17.15
CA ARG A 157 2.16 18.57 -17.96
C ARG A 157 1.16 19.68 -18.30
N ARG A 158 0.81 20.52 -17.32
CA ARG A 158 -0.28 21.51 -17.44
C ARG A 158 0.19 22.87 -17.99
N PHE A 159 1.42 23.27 -17.67
CA PHE A 159 1.99 24.57 -18.03
C PHE A 159 3.21 24.46 -18.95
N ALA A 160 3.48 23.28 -19.51
CA ALA A 160 4.63 23.03 -20.40
C ALA A 160 6.01 23.39 -19.80
N GLY A 161 6.11 23.55 -18.47
CA GLY A 161 7.34 24.03 -17.83
C GLY A 161 7.56 25.54 -17.94
N ASP A 162 6.51 26.32 -18.16
CA ASP A 162 6.56 27.78 -18.27
C ASP A 162 6.67 28.43 -16.87
N SER A 163 7.70 29.26 -16.67
CA SER A 163 7.92 29.99 -15.42
C SER A 163 6.85 31.06 -15.15
N THR A 164 6.13 31.50 -16.18
CA THR A 164 4.99 32.41 -16.04
C THR A 164 3.77 31.75 -15.40
N ALA A 165 3.85 30.45 -15.03
CA ALA A 165 2.87 29.81 -14.18
C ALA A 165 2.82 30.43 -12.77
N LEU A 166 3.93 30.99 -12.27
CA LEU A 166 3.91 31.73 -11.00
C LEU A 166 2.99 32.95 -11.08
N GLY A 167 2.20 33.16 -10.04
CA GLY A 167 1.23 34.25 -9.96
C GLY A 167 -0.04 34.04 -10.78
N ARG A 168 -0.15 32.94 -11.55
CA ARG A 168 -1.41 32.59 -12.22
C ARG A 168 -2.35 31.87 -11.27
N ASP A 169 -3.63 32.04 -11.50
CA ASP A 169 -4.67 31.33 -10.77
C ASP A 169 -4.97 29.97 -11.39
N VAL A 170 -5.13 28.99 -10.51
CA VAL A 170 -5.63 27.65 -10.81
C VAL A 170 -6.93 27.46 -10.05
N TRP A 171 -7.97 27.03 -10.75
CA TRP A 171 -9.27 26.77 -10.14
C TRP A 171 -9.26 25.41 -9.46
N LEU A 172 -9.38 25.39 -8.14
CA LEU A 172 -9.48 24.19 -7.33
C LEU A 172 -10.88 24.11 -6.72
N ALA A 173 -11.64 23.09 -7.08
CA ALA A 173 -13.00 22.86 -6.59
C ALA A 173 -13.91 24.12 -6.70
N GLY A 174 -13.73 24.90 -7.77
CA GLY A 174 -14.50 26.12 -8.04
C GLY A 174 -13.93 27.43 -7.46
N GLU A 175 -12.94 27.36 -6.56
CA GLU A 175 -12.23 28.51 -5.97
C GLU A 175 -10.88 28.79 -6.68
N PRO A 176 -10.48 30.05 -6.89
CA PRO A 176 -9.19 30.37 -7.49
C PRO A 176 -8.07 30.29 -6.45
N PHE A 177 -6.98 29.62 -6.79
CA PHE A 177 -5.75 29.52 -6.00
C PHE A 177 -4.56 30.03 -6.80
N THR A 178 -3.81 30.96 -6.25
CA THR A 178 -2.65 31.53 -6.94
C THR A 178 -1.43 30.63 -6.78
N VAL A 179 -0.75 30.32 -7.90
CA VAL A 179 0.46 29.51 -7.89
C VAL A 179 1.62 30.32 -7.33
N ILE A 180 2.16 29.92 -6.18
CA ILE A 180 3.28 30.62 -5.51
C ILE A 180 4.63 29.91 -5.65
N GLY A 181 4.62 28.64 -6.05
CA GLY A 181 5.83 27.86 -6.19
C GLY A 181 5.65 26.52 -6.90
N VAL A 182 6.78 25.94 -7.27
CA VAL A 182 6.89 24.60 -7.86
C VAL A 182 7.87 23.78 -7.02
N ALA A 183 7.41 22.63 -6.52
CA ALA A 183 8.24 21.68 -5.78
C ALA A 183 9.36 21.10 -6.66
N PRO A 184 10.47 20.62 -6.08
CA PRO A 184 11.60 20.15 -6.87
C PRO A 184 11.27 18.87 -7.62
N ARG A 185 12.02 18.61 -8.70
CA ARG A 185 11.83 17.43 -9.55
C ARG A 185 11.93 16.14 -8.73
N GLY A 186 10.93 15.27 -8.85
CA GLY A 186 10.87 13.99 -8.16
C GLY A 186 10.32 14.05 -6.72
N PHE A 187 10.00 15.24 -6.20
CA PHE A 187 9.30 15.35 -4.92
C PHE A 187 7.80 15.12 -5.09
N THR A 188 7.27 14.13 -4.38
CA THR A 188 5.83 13.80 -4.33
C THR A 188 5.28 13.78 -2.90
N GLY A 189 6.01 14.36 -1.94
CA GLY A 189 5.70 14.26 -0.52
C GLY A 189 6.28 13.00 0.11
N VAL A 190 5.81 12.67 1.32
CA VAL A 190 6.34 11.58 2.16
C VAL A 190 5.66 10.22 1.92
N ASN A 191 4.57 10.20 1.16
CA ASN A 191 3.88 8.98 0.75
C ASN A 191 4.35 8.54 -0.64
N LEU A 192 4.11 7.27 -0.96
CA LEU A 192 4.44 6.71 -2.28
C LEU A 192 3.48 7.16 -3.38
N GLU A 193 2.31 7.69 -3.01
CA GLU A 193 1.34 8.19 -3.98
C GLU A 193 1.83 9.47 -4.65
N ASN A 194 1.56 9.60 -5.95
CA ASN A 194 1.87 10.84 -6.66
C ASN A 194 1.02 12.00 -6.11
N VAL A 195 1.64 13.17 -5.96
CA VAL A 195 0.98 14.43 -5.59
C VAL A 195 1.21 15.43 -6.71
N ASP A 196 0.13 16.04 -7.17
CA ASP A 196 0.14 17.03 -8.24
C ASP A 196 0.22 18.47 -7.70
N LEU A 197 -0.34 18.71 -6.52
CA LEU A 197 -0.33 20.03 -5.87
C LEU A 197 -0.45 19.94 -4.35
N TRP A 198 0.03 20.99 -3.67
CA TRP A 198 -0.09 21.18 -2.23
C TRP A 198 -0.80 22.50 -1.91
N VAL A 199 -1.66 22.46 -0.90
CA VAL A 199 -2.42 23.61 -0.39
C VAL A 199 -2.40 23.64 1.15
N PRO A 200 -2.47 24.81 1.80
CA PRO A 200 -2.46 24.91 3.26
C PRO A 200 -3.71 24.26 3.90
N ILE A 201 -3.55 23.49 4.97
CA ILE A 201 -4.66 22.75 5.63
C ILE A 201 -5.79 23.70 6.04
N GLU A 202 -5.51 24.76 6.80
CA GLU A 202 -6.57 25.60 7.37
C GLU A 202 -7.36 26.29 6.27
N ARG A 203 -6.64 26.86 5.29
CA ARG A 203 -7.26 27.56 4.16
C ARG A 203 -8.06 26.62 3.26
N ALA A 204 -7.56 25.40 3.04
CA ALA A 204 -8.07 24.52 1.99
C ALA A 204 -8.90 23.32 2.50
N ASN A 205 -9.20 23.22 3.80
CA ASN A 205 -9.98 22.12 4.37
C ASN A 205 -11.32 21.89 3.65
N ARG A 206 -11.95 22.98 3.17
CA ARG A 206 -13.19 22.95 2.39
C ARG A 206 -13.07 22.22 1.04
N LEU A 207 -11.89 22.18 0.44
CA LEU A 207 -11.65 21.46 -0.83
C LEU A 207 -11.87 19.96 -0.68
N VAL A 208 -11.60 19.41 0.51
CA VAL A 208 -11.73 17.98 0.80
C VAL A 208 -13.12 17.67 1.32
N PHE A 209 -13.61 18.46 2.27
CA PHE A 209 -14.84 18.14 2.97
C PHE A 209 -16.08 18.77 2.37
N GLY A 210 -15.95 19.75 1.47
CA GLY A 210 -17.07 20.54 0.93
C GLY A 210 -17.75 21.46 1.95
N HIS A 211 -17.18 21.58 3.15
CA HIS A 211 -17.60 22.48 4.23
C HIS A 211 -16.39 22.78 5.13
N ASP A 212 -16.51 23.80 5.99
CA ASP A 212 -15.46 24.13 6.94
C ASP A 212 -15.52 23.19 8.14
N LEU A 213 -14.71 22.13 8.12
CA LEU A 213 -14.63 21.14 9.20
C LEU A 213 -13.98 21.75 10.44
N LEU A 214 -12.97 22.61 10.23
CA LEU A 214 -12.16 23.19 11.29
C LEU A 214 -12.90 24.27 12.10
N GLY A 215 -13.95 24.86 11.51
CA GLY A 215 -14.86 25.78 12.20
C GLY A 215 -15.71 25.12 13.31
N ASN A 216 -15.77 23.79 13.37
CA ASN A 216 -16.44 23.03 14.43
C ASN A 216 -15.45 22.06 15.12
N PRO A 217 -14.80 22.48 16.22
CA PRO A 217 -13.78 21.67 16.89
C PRO A 217 -14.27 20.30 17.37
N ASP A 218 -15.54 20.17 17.76
CA ASP A 218 -16.08 18.88 18.23
C ASP A 218 -16.30 17.91 17.06
N ALA A 219 -16.74 18.41 15.90
CA ALA A 219 -16.87 17.61 14.68
C ALA A 219 -15.50 17.19 14.13
N ASP A 220 -14.53 18.10 14.14
CA ASP A 220 -13.16 17.78 13.71
C ASP A 220 -12.51 16.75 14.63
N ARG A 221 -12.66 16.83 15.96
CA ARG A 221 -12.09 15.83 16.90
C ARG A 221 -12.54 14.40 16.63
N GLY A 222 -13.76 14.21 16.12
CA GLY A 222 -14.28 12.90 15.70
C GLY A 222 -13.85 12.46 14.30
N SER A 223 -13.09 13.28 13.57
CA SER A 223 -12.69 13.05 12.18
C SER A 223 -11.23 12.62 12.09
N PHE A 224 -10.97 11.37 11.69
CA PHE A 224 -9.61 10.80 11.61
C PHE A 224 -9.09 10.83 10.17
N TRP A 225 -8.42 11.91 9.78
CA TRP A 225 -8.03 12.13 8.37
C TRP A 225 -6.59 12.58 8.18
N LEU A 226 -5.94 13.17 9.20
CA LEU A 226 -4.59 13.73 9.08
C LEU A 226 -3.53 12.74 9.53
N GLN A 227 -2.51 12.55 8.68
CA GLN A 227 -1.26 11.92 9.08
C GLN A 227 -0.34 12.98 9.69
N ILE A 228 0.44 12.58 10.69
CA ILE A 228 1.40 13.47 11.37
C ILE A 228 2.83 12.94 11.18
N ILE A 229 3.73 13.84 10.85
CA ILE A 229 5.18 13.63 10.88
C ILE A 229 5.83 14.58 11.89
N ALA A 230 6.90 14.10 12.51
CA ALA A 230 7.69 14.83 13.47
C ALA A 230 9.17 14.78 13.08
N GLN A 231 9.93 15.80 13.45
CA GLN A 231 11.38 15.79 13.38
C GLN A 231 11.95 15.62 14.79
N LEU A 232 12.72 14.55 15.03
CA LEU A 232 13.36 14.29 16.31
C LEU A 232 14.74 14.96 16.40
N PRO A 233 15.07 15.64 17.52
CA PRO A 233 16.41 16.15 17.77
C PRO A 233 17.41 15.02 18.05
N GLU A 234 18.71 15.29 17.87
CA GLU A 234 19.78 14.30 18.10
C GLU A 234 19.87 13.83 19.56
N THR A 235 19.42 14.67 20.49
CA THR A 235 19.71 14.56 21.91
C THR A 235 18.70 13.73 22.68
N ILE A 236 17.55 13.37 22.09
CA ILE A 236 16.47 12.66 22.77
C ILE A 236 16.37 11.21 22.27
N SER A 237 16.09 10.28 23.18
CA SER A 237 15.80 8.90 22.80
C SER A 237 14.38 8.80 22.25
N LEU A 238 14.14 7.78 21.41
CA LEU A 238 12.83 7.52 20.82
C LEU A 238 11.79 7.27 21.92
N GLU A 239 12.14 6.46 22.92
CA GLU A 239 11.26 6.08 24.03
C GLU A 239 10.86 7.29 24.88
N ALA A 240 11.80 8.21 25.12
CA ALA A 240 11.51 9.45 25.84
C ALA A 240 10.54 10.34 25.06
N ALA A 241 10.74 10.45 23.73
CA ALA A 241 9.84 11.22 22.87
C ALA A 241 8.43 10.59 22.80
N GLU A 242 8.32 9.27 22.69
CA GLU A 242 7.05 8.52 22.70
C GLU A 242 6.31 8.67 24.03
N ALA A 243 7.02 8.60 25.15
CA ALA A 243 6.44 8.76 26.49
C ALA A 243 5.84 10.16 26.67
N GLU A 244 6.56 11.20 26.26
CA GLU A 244 6.07 12.58 26.30
C GLU A 244 4.89 12.79 25.35
N MET A 245 5.00 12.31 24.10
CA MET A 245 3.93 12.42 23.12
C MET A 245 2.66 11.68 23.56
N SER A 246 2.81 10.54 24.26
CA SER A 246 1.70 9.80 24.85
C SER A 246 0.99 10.60 25.95
N VAL A 247 1.72 11.41 26.73
CA VAL A 247 1.13 12.32 27.73
C VAL A 247 0.37 13.45 27.03
N ALA A 248 0.98 14.08 26.02
CA ALA A 248 0.32 15.13 25.24
C ALA A 248 -0.96 14.61 24.55
N TYR A 249 -0.91 13.39 23.99
CA TYR A 249 -2.06 12.76 23.37
C TYR A 249 -3.18 12.45 24.36
N ARG A 250 -2.86 11.92 25.54
CA ARG A 250 -3.85 11.73 26.61
C ARG A 250 -4.53 13.04 27.03
N GLY A 251 -3.79 14.15 27.07
CA GLY A 251 -4.37 15.48 27.31
C GLY A 251 -5.25 15.99 26.17
N ALA A 252 -4.93 15.64 24.92
CA ALA A 252 -5.73 15.99 23.74
C ALA A 252 -7.03 15.19 23.64
N LEU A 253 -7.07 13.98 24.19
CA LEU A 253 -8.29 13.18 24.31
C LEU A 253 -9.17 13.78 25.42
N ARG A 254 -10.15 14.58 25.02
CA ARG A 254 -11.22 15.07 25.93
C ARG A 254 -12.16 13.91 26.28
N VAL A 255 -11.67 12.93 27.02
CA VAL A 255 -12.46 11.77 27.46
C VAL A 255 -13.50 12.24 28.48
N ALA A 256 -14.74 11.77 28.34
CA ALA A 256 -15.81 12.04 29.29
C ALA A 256 -15.41 11.54 30.70
N PRO A 257 -15.84 12.21 31.79
CA PRO A 257 -15.57 11.74 33.15
C PRO A 257 -16.03 10.29 33.33
N GLY A 258 -15.12 9.38 33.69
CA GLY A 258 -15.41 7.96 33.93
C GLY A 258 -15.00 6.98 32.81
N GLY A 259 -14.51 7.44 31.66
CA GLY A 259 -13.99 6.57 30.61
C GLY A 259 -12.51 6.19 30.81
N GLU A 260 -12.21 4.92 31.07
CA GLU A 260 -10.83 4.41 31.04
C GLU A 260 -10.39 4.19 29.58
N VAL A 261 -9.99 5.26 28.89
CA VAL A 261 -9.31 5.14 27.58
C VAL A 261 -7.80 5.20 27.81
N GLN A 262 -7.14 4.07 27.66
CA GLN A 262 -5.68 4.03 27.55
C GLN A 262 -5.30 4.59 26.18
N ALA A 263 -4.37 5.54 26.17
CA ALA A 263 -3.89 6.12 24.94
C ALA A 263 -2.36 6.28 24.95
N SER A 264 -1.74 5.85 23.85
CA SER A 264 -0.31 5.94 23.63
C SER A 264 0.00 6.46 22.23
N ALA A 265 1.20 7.00 22.08
CA ALA A 265 1.77 7.49 20.86
C ALA A 265 3.07 6.74 20.60
N GLU A 266 3.24 6.26 19.37
CA GLU A 266 4.42 5.52 18.91
C GLU A 266 4.97 6.18 17.64
N PHE A 267 6.29 6.19 17.49
CA PHE A 267 6.96 6.74 16.32
C PHE A 267 7.45 5.62 15.41
N GLY A 268 7.15 5.74 14.12
CA GLY A 268 7.67 4.86 13.08
C GLY A 268 8.53 5.60 12.06
N PRO A 269 9.33 4.89 11.25
CA PRO A 269 10.10 5.52 10.17
C PRO A 269 9.20 6.31 9.20
N ILE A 270 9.76 7.32 8.51
CA ILE A 270 9.05 8.06 7.46
C ILE A 270 8.49 7.16 6.35
N GLN A 271 9.11 5.98 6.11
CA GLN A 271 8.56 4.96 5.24
C GLN A 271 7.39 4.25 5.94
N GLN A 272 6.16 4.58 5.53
CA GLN A 272 4.93 4.00 6.11
C GLN A 272 4.96 2.47 6.17
N ALA A 273 5.55 1.82 5.16
CA ALA A 273 5.68 0.38 5.05
C ALA A 273 6.50 -0.29 6.18
N ARG A 274 7.28 0.49 6.94
CA ARG A 274 8.03 0.05 8.12
C ARG A 274 7.35 0.40 9.44
N GLY A 275 6.16 1.00 9.41
CA GLY A 275 5.37 1.28 10.60
C GLY A 275 4.87 0.02 11.31
N PRO A 276 4.29 0.16 12.51
CA PRO A 276 3.81 -0.95 13.33
C PRO A 276 2.69 -1.77 12.66
N GLN A 277 1.98 -1.19 11.70
CA GLN A 277 0.96 -1.86 10.89
C GLN A 277 1.37 -1.91 9.41
N PRO A 278 2.20 -2.89 9.01
CA PRO A 278 2.62 -3.01 7.61
C PRO A 278 1.43 -3.40 6.73
N ASP A 279 1.18 -2.60 5.70
CA ASP A 279 0.17 -2.85 4.66
C ASP A 279 0.36 -4.23 3.99
N GLN A 280 -0.72 -4.80 3.44
CA GLN A 280 -0.70 -6.07 2.72
C GLN A 280 0.32 -6.06 1.58
N THR A 281 0.50 -4.93 0.89
CA THR A 281 1.51 -4.75 -0.16
C THR A 281 2.93 -5.06 0.33
N VAL A 282 3.25 -4.68 1.58
CA VAL A 282 4.55 -4.96 2.20
C VAL A 282 4.72 -6.45 2.47
N LYS A 283 3.68 -7.10 3.01
CA LYS A 283 3.69 -8.53 3.28
C LYS A 283 3.91 -9.31 1.98
N VAL A 284 3.14 -9.00 0.93
CA VAL A 284 3.27 -9.63 -0.40
C VAL A 284 4.67 -9.40 -0.98
N SER A 285 5.20 -8.19 -0.90
CA SER A 285 6.55 -7.88 -1.42
C SER A 285 7.64 -8.64 -0.68
N ARG A 286 7.53 -8.85 0.64
CA ARG A 286 8.48 -9.67 1.43
C ARG A 286 8.43 -11.15 1.02
N TRP A 287 7.23 -11.70 0.82
CA TRP A 287 7.07 -13.06 0.30
C TRP A 287 7.68 -13.21 -1.09
N LEU A 288 7.46 -12.24 -1.97
CA LEU A 288 8.01 -12.23 -3.32
C LEU A 288 9.54 -12.20 -3.31
N ALA A 289 10.14 -11.48 -2.37
CA ALA A 289 11.59 -11.45 -2.17
C ALA A 289 12.14 -12.77 -1.64
N ALA A 290 11.45 -13.42 -0.69
CA ALA A 290 11.83 -14.76 -0.23
C ALA A 290 11.81 -15.77 -1.39
N VAL A 291 10.76 -15.73 -2.22
CA VAL A 291 10.66 -16.56 -3.43
C VAL A 291 11.78 -16.25 -4.42
N ALA A 292 12.08 -14.98 -4.68
CA ALA A 292 13.17 -14.58 -5.57
C ALA A 292 14.52 -15.12 -5.12
N VAL A 293 14.83 -15.05 -3.81
CA VAL A 293 16.07 -15.62 -3.25
C VAL A 293 16.14 -17.13 -3.47
N ILE A 294 15.06 -17.86 -3.23
CA ILE A 294 15.02 -19.32 -3.47
C ILE A 294 15.28 -19.64 -4.95
N VAL A 295 14.67 -18.88 -5.87
CA VAL A 295 14.88 -19.03 -7.32
C VAL A 295 16.35 -18.79 -7.69
N LEU A 296 17.01 -17.78 -7.10
CA LEU A 296 18.43 -17.54 -7.32
C LEU A 296 19.30 -18.69 -6.81
N LEU A 297 18.98 -19.26 -5.63
CA LEU A 297 19.71 -20.41 -5.10
C LEU A 297 19.57 -21.64 -6.00
N ILE A 298 18.38 -21.89 -6.55
CA ILE A 298 18.16 -22.95 -7.54
C ILE A 298 18.98 -22.68 -8.81
N ALA A 299 19.00 -21.44 -9.30
CA ALA A 299 19.81 -21.06 -10.45
C ALA A 299 21.31 -21.29 -10.23
N CYS A 300 21.82 -20.94 -9.04
CA CYS A 300 23.20 -21.20 -8.63
C CYS A 300 23.51 -22.70 -8.54
N ALA A 301 22.61 -23.51 -7.97
CA ALA A 301 22.76 -24.96 -7.90
C ALA A 301 22.76 -25.62 -9.28
N ASN A 302 21.89 -25.15 -10.19
CA ASN A 302 21.86 -25.58 -11.59
C ASN A 302 23.16 -25.25 -12.31
N ALA A 303 23.64 -24.01 -12.19
CA ALA A 303 24.92 -23.60 -12.76
C ALA A 303 26.07 -24.44 -12.22
N ALA A 304 26.11 -24.71 -10.90
CA ALA A 304 27.12 -25.57 -10.27
C ALA A 304 27.08 -27.01 -10.83
N ASN A 305 25.89 -27.60 -10.98
CA ASN A 305 25.73 -28.96 -11.48
C ASN A 305 26.16 -29.08 -12.97
N LEU A 306 25.81 -28.08 -13.79
CA LEU A 306 26.27 -27.98 -15.17
C LEU A 306 27.81 -27.86 -15.22
N MET A 307 28.40 -27.00 -14.38
CA MET A 307 29.84 -26.83 -14.29
C MET A 307 30.57 -28.10 -13.83
N LEU A 308 30.03 -28.81 -12.84
CA LEU A 308 30.55 -30.12 -12.41
C LEU A 308 30.54 -31.12 -13.57
N THR A 309 29.46 -31.13 -14.36
CA THR A 309 29.31 -32.02 -15.53
C THR A 309 30.32 -31.68 -16.63
N ALA A 310 30.53 -30.39 -16.90
CA ALA A 310 31.55 -29.94 -17.84
C ALA A 310 32.98 -30.21 -17.35
N GLY A 311 33.25 -30.06 -16.06
CA GLY A 311 34.54 -30.31 -15.43
C GLY A 311 35.00 -31.77 -15.52
N VAL A 312 34.08 -32.74 -15.58
CA VAL A 312 34.40 -34.16 -15.80
C VAL A 312 35.07 -34.37 -17.16
N ARG A 313 34.66 -33.65 -18.22
CA ARG A 313 35.30 -33.74 -19.54
C ARG A 313 36.72 -33.17 -19.55
N ARG A 314 37.02 -32.23 -18.65
CA ARG A 314 38.34 -31.59 -18.51
C ARG A 314 39.26 -32.28 -17.49
N ARG A 315 38.82 -33.37 -16.84
CA ARG A 315 39.60 -34.09 -15.82
C ARG A 315 40.95 -34.59 -16.33
N GLN A 316 41.01 -35.14 -17.55
CA GLN A 316 42.25 -35.63 -18.14
C GLN A 316 43.26 -34.50 -18.36
N GLU A 317 42.81 -33.34 -18.84
CA GLU A 317 43.65 -32.16 -19.04
C GLU A 317 44.19 -31.61 -17.71
N ILE A 318 43.32 -31.54 -16.68
CA ILE A 318 43.69 -31.09 -15.33
C ILE A 318 44.71 -32.05 -14.68
N ALA A 319 44.52 -33.36 -14.85
CA ALA A 319 45.45 -34.38 -14.33
C ALA A 319 46.84 -34.27 -14.98
N VAL A 320 46.91 -34.04 -16.30
CA VAL A 320 48.18 -33.82 -17.01
C VAL A 320 48.89 -32.55 -16.52
N ARG A 321 48.16 -31.44 -16.32
CA ARG A 321 48.73 -30.19 -15.80
C ARG A 321 49.25 -30.31 -14.36
N LEU A 322 48.56 -31.08 -13.52
CA LEU A 322 49.02 -31.39 -12.15
C LEU A 322 50.26 -32.29 -12.18
N ALA A 323 50.30 -33.28 -13.10
CA ALA A 323 51.46 -34.16 -13.27
C ALA A 323 52.71 -33.41 -13.77
N LEU A 324 52.54 -32.35 -14.56
CA LEU A 324 53.60 -31.44 -15.00
C LEU A 324 54.04 -30.41 -13.93
N GLY A 325 53.56 -30.52 -12.69
CA GLY A 325 53.95 -29.65 -11.57
C GLY A 325 53.12 -28.36 -11.43
N GLY A 326 51.97 -28.26 -12.09
CA GLY A 326 51.06 -27.13 -11.93
C GLY A 326 50.53 -27.01 -10.50
N GLY A 327 50.82 -25.89 -9.81
CA GLY A 327 50.34 -25.67 -8.44
C GLY A 327 48.80 -25.63 -8.34
N ARG A 328 48.24 -26.32 -7.33
CA ARG A 328 46.78 -26.40 -7.08
C ARG A 328 46.07 -25.04 -6.99
N GLY A 329 46.74 -24.03 -6.42
CA GLY A 329 46.22 -22.66 -6.35
C GLY A 329 46.07 -21.99 -7.73
N ARG A 330 46.92 -22.32 -8.71
CA ARG A 330 46.83 -21.79 -10.08
C ARG A 330 45.62 -22.36 -10.82
N LEU A 331 45.31 -23.64 -10.59
CA LEU A 331 44.10 -24.29 -11.12
C LEU A 331 42.82 -23.76 -10.49
N LEU A 332 42.79 -23.59 -9.17
CA LEU A 332 41.68 -22.95 -8.45
C LEU A 332 41.43 -21.53 -9.00
N ARG A 333 42.48 -20.72 -9.14
CA ARG A 333 42.37 -19.37 -9.70
C ARG A 333 41.82 -19.38 -11.13
N GLN A 334 42.31 -20.28 -11.98
CA GLN A 334 41.87 -20.36 -13.37
C GLN A 334 40.38 -20.71 -13.49
N LEU A 335 39.90 -21.69 -12.72
CA LEU A 335 38.48 -22.09 -12.71
C LEU A 335 37.58 -20.98 -12.14
N LEU A 336 38.03 -20.29 -11.09
CA LEU A 336 37.30 -19.14 -10.55
C LEU A 336 37.22 -17.98 -11.55
N VAL A 337 38.29 -17.70 -12.30
CA VAL A 337 38.27 -16.66 -13.35
C VAL A 337 37.31 -17.02 -14.48
N GLU A 338 37.26 -18.29 -14.90
CA GLU A 338 36.33 -18.76 -15.94
C GLU A 338 34.87 -18.63 -15.48
N ASN A 339 34.59 -19.01 -14.24
CA ASN A 339 33.26 -18.91 -13.65
C ASN A 339 32.82 -17.47 -13.41
N LEU A 340 33.75 -16.60 -13.01
CA LEU A 340 33.49 -15.18 -12.86
C LEU A 340 33.22 -14.53 -14.22
N CYS A 341 33.92 -14.90 -15.29
CA CYS A 341 33.62 -14.42 -16.63
C CYS A 341 32.20 -14.82 -17.07
N LEU A 342 31.80 -16.07 -16.83
CA LEU A 342 30.44 -16.55 -17.08
C LEU A 342 29.40 -15.77 -16.30
N ALA A 343 29.64 -15.59 -15.00
CA ALA A 343 28.74 -14.83 -14.13
C ALA A 343 28.63 -13.38 -14.60
N LEU A 344 29.72 -12.72 -14.99
CA LEU A 344 29.69 -11.35 -15.51
C LEU A 344 28.85 -11.23 -16.79
N VAL A 345 28.98 -12.17 -17.73
CA VAL A 345 28.12 -12.21 -18.93
C VAL A 345 26.66 -12.41 -18.52
N ALA A 346 26.37 -13.32 -17.59
CA ALA A 346 25.04 -13.51 -17.05
C ALA A 346 24.49 -12.26 -16.36
N GLY A 347 25.32 -11.53 -15.62
CA GLY A 347 24.97 -10.28 -14.94
C GLY A 347 24.61 -9.17 -15.92
N LEU A 348 25.33 -9.04 -17.04
CA LEU A 348 24.98 -8.09 -18.10
C LEU A 348 23.60 -8.41 -18.70
N VAL A 349 23.32 -9.69 -18.98
CA VAL A 349 22.00 -10.12 -19.46
C VAL A 349 20.94 -9.94 -18.37
N ALA A 350 21.28 -10.18 -17.10
CA ALA A 350 20.38 -9.99 -15.96
C ALA A 350 19.93 -8.52 -15.82
N VAL A 351 20.81 -7.56 -16.07
CA VAL A 351 20.48 -6.13 -16.07
C VAL A 351 19.46 -5.81 -17.16
N LEU A 352 19.58 -6.41 -18.35
CA LEU A 352 18.57 -6.26 -19.41
C LEU A 352 17.23 -6.87 -19.00
N VAL A 353 17.24 -8.06 -18.40
CA VAL A 353 16.03 -8.69 -17.87
C VAL A 353 15.37 -7.80 -16.82
N ALA A 354 16.13 -7.27 -15.86
CA ALA A 354 15.62 -6.38 -14.81
C ALA A 354 15.09 -5.06 -15.38
N ALA A 355 15.72 -4.50 -16.40
CA ALA A 355 15.25 -3.28 -17.08
C ALA A 355 13.89 -3.48 -17.77
N TRP A 356 13.59 -4.70 -18.24
CA TRP A 356 12.33 -5.04 -18.89
C TRP A 356 11.24 -5.45 -17.88
N THR A 357 11.58 -6.27 -16.89
CA THR A 357 10.61 -6.81 -15.92
C THR A 357 10.33 -5.84 -14.77
N GLY A 358 11.29 -5.01 -14.39
CA GLY A 358 11.14 -4.02 -13.31
C GLY A 358 9.96 -3.06 -13.52
N PRO A 359 9.85 -2.38 -14.67
CA PRO A 359 8.71 -1.51 -14.97
C PRO A 359 7.36 -2.24 -14.89
N ALA A 360 7.25 -3.46 -15.44
CA ALA A 360 6.02 -4.24 -15.40
C ALA A 360 5.65 -4.62 -13.95
N LEU A 361 6.62 -5.06 -13.16
CA LEU A 361 6.41 -5.43 -11.77
C LEU A 361 6.01 -4.21 -10.92
N ARG A 362 6.61 -3.04 -11.17
CA ARG A 362 6.22 -1.78 -10.53
C ARG A 362 4.82 -1.35 -10.93
N ALA A 363 4.47 -1.40 -12.22
CA ALA A 363 3.13 -1.04 -12.67
C ALA A 363 2.06 -1.95 -12.04
N PHE A 364 2.38 -3.21 -11.81
CA PHE A 364 1.49 -4.17 -11.17
C PHE A 364 1.38 -4.00 -9.66
N LEU A 365 2.51 -3.91 -8.94
CA LEU A 365 2.52 -3.85 -7.46
C LEU A 365 2.36 -2.44 -6.90
N LEU A 366 2.73 -1.43 -7.67
CA LEU A 366 2.82 -0.03 -7.26
C LEU A 366 2.17 0.89 -8.34
N PRO A 367 0.90 0.65 -8.74
CA PRO A 367 0.26 1.35 -9.86
C PRO A 367 0.10 2.87 -9.65
N ARG A 368 0.15 3.33 -8.39
CA ARG A 368 0.02 4.74 -8.01
C ARG A 368 1.35 5.50 -7.97
N LEU A 369 2.48 4.82 -8.16
CA LEU A 369 3.79 5.49 -8.18
C LEU A 369 4.05 6.10 -9.55
N PRO A 370 4.66 7.30 -9.61
CA PRO A 370 5.14 7.85 -10.85
C PRO A 370 6.24 6.94 -11.44
N PRO A 371 6.35 6.87 -12.78
CA PRO A 371 7.46 6.20 -13.41
C PRO A 371 8.79 6.86 -12.97
N PRO A 372 9.84 6.07 -12.69
CA PRO A 372 11.11 6.62 -12.26
C PRO A 372 11.76 7.44 -13.38
N ASP A 373 12.54 8.45 -12.99
CA ASP A 373 13.35 9.26 -13.91
C ASP A 373 14.42 8.43 -14.66
N ALA A 374 14.83 7.30 -14.09
CA ALA A 374 15.79 6.36 -14.69
C ALA A 374 15.24 4.93 -14.73
N VAL A 375 15.51 4.24 -15.84
CA VAL A 375 15.08 2.84 -16.05
C VAL A 375 15.84 1.89 -15.10
N LEU A 376 17.11 2.19 -14.81
CA LEU A 376 17.99 1.43 -13.92
C LEU A 376 18.58 2.35 -12.84
N ASP A 377 18.28 2.01 -11.59
CA ASP A 377 18.81 2.69 -10.43
C ASP A 377 20.18 2.14 -10.02
N LEU A 378 21.08 2.98 -9.52
CA LEU A 378 22.41 2.58 -9.05
C LEU A 378 22.33 1.52 -7.93
N ARG A 379 21.33 1.61 -7.03
CA ARG A 379 21.12 0.62 -5.96
C ARG A 379 20.77 -0.75 -6.53
N VAL A 380 19.88 -0.78 -7.53
CA VAL A 380 19.46 -2.01 -8.21
C VAL A 380 20.63 -2.61 -8.98
N PHE A 381 21.43 -1.78 -9.66
CA PHE A 381 22.65 -2.21 -10.32
C PHE A 381 23.69 -2.78 -9.33
N ALA A 382 23.87 -2.15 -8.18
CA ALA A 382 24.77 -2.63 -7.13
C ALA A 382 24.31 -3.99 -6.57
N VAL A 383 23.02 -4.18 -6.31
CA VAL A 383 22.45 -5.46 -5.87
C VAL A 383 22.59 -6.53 -6.94
N ALA A 384 22.29 -6.21 -8.22
CA ALA A 384 22.47 -7.14 -9.32
C ALA A 384 23.94 -7.56 -9.48
N THR A 385 24.87 -6.61 -9.34
CA THR A 385 26.31 -6.88 -9.39
C THR A 385 26.75 -7.75 -8.21
N GLY A 386 26.31 -7.45 -6.99
CA GLY A 386 26.57 -8.26 -5.80
C GLY A 386 26.03 -9.69 -5.94
N ALA A 387 24.79 -9.83 -6.41
CA ALA A 387 24.17 -11.13 -6.70
C ALA A 387 24.92 -11.90 -7.80
N THR A 388 25.44 -11.21 -8.81
CA THR A 388 26.26 -11.80 -9.87
C THR A 388 27.57 -12.37 -9.32
N LEU A 389 28.27 -11.61 -8.48
CA LEU A 389 29.51 -12.04 -7.85
C LEU A 389 29.27 -13.23 -6.91
N LEU A 390 28.22 -13.15 -6.09
CA LEU A 390 27.80 -14.23 -5.19
C LEU A 390 27.43 -15.49 -5.98
N ALA A 391 26.65 -15.36 -7.06
CA ALA A 391 26.27 -16.49 -7.89
C ALA A 391 27.48 -17.15 -8.57
N GLY A 392 28.42 -16.35 -9.10
CA GLY A 392 29.68 -16.84 -9.67
C GLY A 392 30.54 -17.56 -8.63
N LEU A 393 30.61 -17.04 -7.40
CA LEU A 393 31.34 -17.66 -6.30
C LEU A 393 30.68 -18.97 -5.87
N LEU A 394 29.38 -18.97 -5.60
CA LEU A 394 28.63 -20.15 -5.13
C LEU A 394 28.63 -21.26 -6.16
N SER A 395 28.38 -20.94 -7.43
CA SER A 395 28.38 -21.92 -8.52
C SER A 395 29.79 -22.45 -8.83
N GLY A 396 30.82 -21.61 -8.65
CA GLY A 396 32.18 -21.91 -9.06
C GLY A 396 33.12 -22.49 -8.00
N LEU A 397 32.91 -22.18 -6.73
CA LEU A 397 33.79 -22.59 -5.62
C LEU A 397 33.76 -24.12 -5.44
N MET A 398 32.58 -24.72 -5.54
CA MET A 398 32.37 -26.15 -5.32
C MET A 398 33.01 -27.04 -6.41
N PRO A 399 32.83 -26.77 -7.72
CA PRO A 399 33.60 -27.45 -8.78
C PRO A 399 35.12 -27.22 -8.66
N ALA A 400 35.55 -26.00 -8.34
CA ALA A 400 36.97 -25.67 -8.25
C ALA A 400 37.66 -26.42 -7.10
N TRP A 401 36.98 -26.54 -5.95
CA TRP A 401 37.47 -27.29 -4.80
C TRP A 401 37.58 -28.79 -5.09
N GLN A 402 36.57 -29.42 -5.70
CA GLN A 402 36.65 -30.83 -6.10
C GLN A 402 37.71 -31.10 -7.16
N GLY A 403 37.85 -30.21 -8.14
CA GLY A 403 38.89 -30.32 -9.17
C GLY A 403 40.31 -30.29 -8.59
N SER A 404 40.52 -29.57 -7.49
CA SER A 404 41.81 -29.49 -6.80
C SER A 404 42.20 -30.75 -6.00
N ARG A 405 41.21 -31.58 -5.62
CA ARG A 405 41.37 -32.79 -4.80
C ARG A 405 41.46 -34.07 -5.62
N VAL A 406 41.60 -33.99 -6.94
CA VAL A 406 41.76 -35.16 -7.80
C VAL A 406 43.06 -35.88 -7.43
N GLU A 407 42.95 -37.09 -6.90
CA GLU A 407 44.08 -37.96 -6.61
C GLU A 407 44.70 -38.49 -7.91
N LEU A 408 45.94 -38.09 -8.17
CA LEU A 408 46.69 -38.43 -9.39
C LEU A 408 46.77 -39.96 -9.60
N VAL A 409 46.94 -40.72 -8.53
CA VAL A 409 47.21 -42.17 -8.57
C VAL A 409 45.97 -42.99 -8.96
N ALA A 410 44.78 -42.58 -8.50
CA ALA A 410 43.53 -43.26 -8.84
C ALA A 410 43.08 -42.99 -10.30
N THR A 411 43.48 -41.84 -10.86
CA THR A 411 43.01 -41.38 -12.17
C THR A 411 43.83 -41.95 -13.33
N LEU A 412 45.11 -42.27 -13.10
CA LEU A 412 46.01 -42.89 -14.09
C LEU A 412 45.89 -44.42 -14.16
N LYS A 413 45.53 -45.09 -13.05
CA LYS A 413 45.31 -46.55 -13.01
C LYS A 413 43.96 -47.02 -13.57
N SER A 414 43.00 -46.12 -13.75
CA SER A 414 41.62 -46.45 -14.13
C SER A 414 41.32 -46.15 -15.60
N GLY A 415 42.04 -46.81 -16.51
CA GLY A 415 41.54 -47.00 -17.87
C GLY A 415 40.25 -47.84 -17.83
N SER A 416 39.10 -47.22 -18.05
CA SER A 416 37.78 -47.84 -18.34
C SER A 416 36.96 -48.50 -17.23
N ARG A 417 37.41 -48.68 -15.97
CA ARG A 417 36.60 -49.41 -14.94
C ARG A 417 36.31 -48.68 -13.62
N GLY A 418 36.57 -47.37 -13.54
CA GLY A 418 36.21 -46.52 -12.39
C GLY A 418 34.91 -45.74 -12.60
N ALA A 419 33.85 -46.40 -13.08
CA ALA A 419 32.54 -45.77 -13.20
C ALA A 419 31.87 -45.67 -11.81
N GLU A 420 31.26 -44.52 -11.52
CA GLU A 420 30.15 -44.36 -10.56
C GLU A 420 30.38 -44.32 -9.04
N ARG A 421 31.44 -43.69 -8.51
CA ARG A 421 31.24 -43.02 -7.21
C ARG A 421 30.55 -41.68 -7.46
N ARG A 422 29.21 -41.69 -7.56
CA ARG A 422 28.39 -40.47 -7.61
C ARG A 422 28.88 -39.53 -6.51
N SER A 423 29.40 -38.37 -6.90
CA SER A 423 29.89 -37.35 -5.95
C SER A 423 28.76 -37.05 -4.95
N ALA A 424 28.98 -37.33 -3.66
CA ALA A 424 28.00 -37.08 -2.60
C ALA A 424 27.50 -35.62 -2.63
N VAL A 425 28.35 -34.71 -3.09
CA VAL A 425 28.04 -33.30 -3.30
C VAL A 425 27.06 -33.08 -4.46
N ARG A 426 27.19 -33.83 -5.57
CA ARG A 426 26.23 -33.76 -6.69
C ARG A 426 24.87 -34.31 -6.25
N THR A 427 24.86 -35.41 -5.51
CA THR A 427 23.63 -35.96 -4.91
C THR A 427 23.01 -34.94 -3.95
N GLY A 428 23.81 -34.30 -3.09
CA GLY A 428 23.34 -33.23 -2.19
C GLY A 428 22.75 -32.03 -2.93
N LEU A 429 23.44 -31.51 -3.96
CA LEU A 429 22.93 -30.42 -4.81
C LEU A 429 21.60 -30.77 -5.48
N LEU A 430 21.49 -31.99 -6.02
CA LEU A 430 20.25 -32.48 -6.63
C LEU A 430 19.12 -32.60 -5.60
N VAL A 431 19.39 -33.15 -4.42
CA VAL A 431 18.39 -33.25 -3.34
C VAL A 431 17.95 -31.86 -2.88
N THR A 432 18.87 -30.93 -2.63
CA THR A 432 18.55 -29.54 -2.26
C THR A 432 17.75 -28.85 -3.36
N GLN A 433 18.14 -29.01 -4.63
CA GLN A 433 17.40 -28.45 -5.76
C GLN A 433 15.97 -29.00 -5.80
N VAL A 434 15.80 -30.32 -5.75
CA VAL A 434 14.48 -30.96 -5.76
C VAL A 434 13.65 -30.47 -4.57
N ALA A 435 14.23 -30.44 -3.36
CA ALA A 435 13.56 -29.93 -2.17
C ALA A 435 13.10 -28.46 -2.33
N LEU A 436 13.97 -27.57 -2.79
CA LEU A 436 13.61 -26.16 -3.03
C LEU A 436 12.54 -26.01 -4.12
N THR A 437 12.61 -26.80 -5.20
CA THR A 437 11.58 -26.79 -6.24
C THR A 437 10.23 -27.30 -5.74
N LEU A 438 10.22 -28.31 -4.86
CA LEU A 438 8.99 -28.81 -4.23
C LEU A 438 8.37 -27.76 -3.31
N VAL A 439 9.19 -27.03 -2.53
CA VAL A 439 8.72 -25.90 -1.70
C VAL A 439 8.11 -24.80 -2.57
N LEU A 440 8.76 -24.41 -3.67
CA LEU A 440 8.21 -23.41 -4.59
C LEU A 440 6.91 -23.89 -5.25
N LEU A 441 6.85 -25.15 -5.68
CA LEU A 441 5.66 -25.72 -6.32
C LEU A 441 4.48 -25.79 -5.34
N ALA A 442 4.72 -26.23 -4.11
CA ALA A 442 3.71 -26.25 -3.05
C ALA A 442 3.23 -24.83 -2.70
N GLY A 443 4.15 -23.87 -2.60
CA GLY A 443 3.84 -22.46 -2.36
C GLY A 443 3.03 -21.83 -3.49
N ALA A 444 3.40 -22.10 -4.76
CA ALA A 444 2.66 -21.65 -5.93
C ALA A 444 1.25 -22.26 -6.00
N GLY A 445 1.12 -23.57 -5.71
CA GLY A 445 -0.18 -24.24 -5.63
C GLY A 445 -1.06 -23.67 -4.52
N LEU A 446 -0.49 -23.39 -3.35
CA LEU A 446 -1.21 -22.75 -2.25
C LEU A 446 -1.62 -21.31 -2.61
N PHE A 447 -0.76 -20.56 -3.29
CA PHE A 447 -1.07 -19.22 -3.77
C PHE A 447 -2.24 -19.23 -4.76
N VAL A 448 -2.20 -20.10 -5.77
CA VAL A 448 -3.29 -20.23 -6.74
C VAL A 448 -4.59 -20.63 -6.04
N ARG A 449 -4.53 -21.60 -5.11
CA ARG A 449 -5.70 -22.01 -4.33
C ARG A 449 -6.22 -20.89 -3.43
N SER A 450 -5.33 -20.10 -2.84
CA SER A 450 -5.69 -18.93 -2.02
C SER A 450 -6.35 -17.84 -2.87
N LEU A 451 -5.78 -17.54 -4.03
CA LEU A 451 -6.35 -16.58 -4.98
C LEU A 451 -7.73 -17.03 -5.48
N GLN A 452 -7.90 -18.33 -5.76
CA GLN A 452 -9.21 -18.91 -6.09
C GLN A 452 -10.21 -18.75 -4.95
N LYS A 453 -9.79 -18.99 -3.69
CA LYS A 453 -10.64 -18.76 -2.52
C LYS A 453 -11.02 -17.29 -2.34
N VAL A 454 -10.09 -16.37 -2.56
CA VAL A 454 -10.36 -14.92 -2.45
C VAL A 454 -11.30 -14.45 -3.56
N ARG A 455 -11.16 -14.97 -4.79
CA ARG A 455 -12.08 -14.66 -5.90
C ARG A 455 -13.48 -15.23 -5.70
N ALA A 456 -13.59 -16.35 -5.00
CA ALA A 456 -14.87 -16.96 -4.66
C ALA A 456 -15.41 -16.48 -3.29
N LEU A 457 -14.76 -15.49 -2.67
CA LEU A 457 -15.20 -14.97 -1.39
C LEU A 457 -16.45 -14.13 -1.61
N ASP A 458 -17.49 -14.43 -0.84
CA ASP A 458 -18.69 -13.64 -0.85
C ASP A 458 -18.40 -12.26 -0.24
N LEU A 459 -18.66 -11.22 -1.04
CA LEU A 459 -18.48 -9.83 -0.65
C LEU A 459 -19.72 -9.29 0.08
N GLY A 460 -20.82 -10.05 0.10
CA GLY A 460 -22.15 -9.59 0.50
C GLY A 460 -22.79 -8.67 -0.54
N VAL A 461 -22.18 -8.53 -1.73
CA VAL A 461 -22.65 -7.67 -2.84
C VAL A 461 -22.41 -8.35 -4.20
N ASP A 462 -23.31 -8.06 -5.13
CA ASP A 462 -23.22 -8.50 -6.53
C ASP A 462 -22.30 -7.59 -7.33
N ALA A 463 -20.99 -7.76 -7.13
CA ALA A 463 -19.95 -6.92 -7.74
C ALA A 463 -19.91 -7.00 -9.28
N GLU A 464 -20.54 -8.00 -9.90
CA GLU A 464 -20.59 -8.16 -11.36
C GLU A 464 -21.70 -7.33 -12.01
N ARG A 465 -22.75 -6.96 -11.26
CA ARG A 465 -23.93 -6.28 -11.81
C ARG A 465 -24.15 -4.88 -11.27
N VAL A 466 -23.40 -4.46 -10.25
CA VAL A 466 -23.63 -3.20 -9.55
C VAL A 466 -22.55 -2.18 -9.90
N LEU A 467 -22.96 -1.05 -10.48
CA LEU A 467 -22.13 0.12 -10.67
C LEU A 467 -22.27 1.07 -9.49
N VAL A 468 -21.15 1.65 -9.07
CA VAL A 468 -21.12 2.75 -8.11
C VAL A 468 -20.63 4.01 -8.81
N ALA A 469 -21.54 4.97 -8.98
CA ALA A 469 -21.21 6.29 -9.49
C ALA A 469 -21.03 7.26 -8.31
N THR A 470 -19.86 7.88 -8.20
CA THR A 470 -19.55 8.86 -7.15
C THR A 470 -19.37 10.24 -7.76
N MET A 471 -19.96 11.26 -7.14
CA MET A 471 -19.83 12.66 -7.56
C MET A 471 -19.59 13.56 -6.36
N ASP A 472 -18.54 14.37 -6.40
CA ASP A 472 -18.24 15.29 -5.30
C ASP A 472 -18.98 16.63 -5.47
N LEU A 473 -20.33 16.60 -5.47
CA LEU A 473 -21.17 17.79 -5.66
C LEU A 473 -20.91 18.87 -4.59
N ARG A 474 -20.59 18.44 -3.36
CA ARG A 474 -20.25 19.36 -2.27
C ARG A 474 -18.91 20.05 -2.48
N LYS A 475 -17.91 19.33 -2.98
CA LYS A 475 -16.62 19.93 -3.36
C LYS A 475 -16.81 20.89 -4.52
N ALA A 476 -17.78 20.65 -5.41
CA ALA A 476 -18.17 21.59 -6.45
C ALA A 476 -18.97 22.82 -5.95
N GLY A 477 -19.07 23.04 -4.63
CA GLY A 477 -19.69 24.22 -4.03
C GLY A 477 -21.20 24.14 -3.84
N ARG A 478 -21.84 22.98 -4.10
CA ARG A 478 -23.28 22.81 -3.85
C ARG A 478 -23.54 22.59 -2.34
N PRO A 479 -24.49 23.32 -1.73
CA PRO A 479 -24.97 23.03 -0.38
C PRO A 479 -25.46 21.57 -0.27
N ARG A 480 -25.34 20.98 0.92
CA ARG A 480 -25.68 19.57 1.18
C ARG A 480 -27.10 19.23 0.72
N ASP A 481 -28.10 20.03 1.11
CA ASP A 481 -29.50 19.71 0.84
C ASP A 481 -29.82 19.79 -0.66
N GLU A 482 -29.20 20.74 -1.37
CA GLU A 482 -29.31 20.84 -2.82
C GLU A 482 -28.63 19.67 -3.53
N ALA A 483 -27.44 19.26 -3.05
CA ALA A 483 -26.72 18.10 -3.57
C ALA A 483 -27.51 16.81 -3.37
N ASN A 484 -28.05 16.59 -2.17
CA ASN A 484 -28.89 15.42 -1.88
C ASN A 484 -30.16 15.40 -2.73
N ALA A 485 -30.84 16.54 -2.89
CA ALA A 485 -32.01 16.64 -3.77
C ALA A 485 -31.66 16.34 -5.23
N LEU A 486 -30.48 16.74 -5.70
CA LEU A 486 -30.01 16.44 -7.05
C LEU A 486 -29.75 14.93 -7.22
N TYR A 487 -29.09 14.30 -6.27
CA TYR A 487 -28.87 12.84 -6.25
C TYR A 487 -30.19 12.06 -6.31
N LEU A 488 -31.18 12.45 -5.50
CA LEU A 488 -32.50 11.81 -5.51
C LEU A 488 -33.20 11.97 -6.87
N ARG A 489 -33.16 13.16 -7.49
CA ARG A 489 -33.70 13.35 -8.86
C ARG A 489 -32.94 12.54 -9.91
N MET A 490 -31.65 12.28 -9.71
CA MET A 490 -30.86 11.43 -10.61
C MET A 490 -31.30 9.97 -10.49
N LEU A 491 -31.61 9.47 -9.28
CA LEU A 491 -32.17 8.12 -9.12
C LEU A 491 -33.43 7.92 -9.95
N ASP A 492 -34.38 8.87 -9.89
CA ASP A 492 -35.64 8.77 -10.65
C ASP A 492 -35.40 8.66 -12.17
N ARG A 493 -34.36 9.34 -12.68
CA ARG A 493 -33.99 9.26 -14.11
C ARG A 493 -33.22 7.99 -14.44
N LEU A 494 -32.29 7.57 -13.58
CA LEU A 494 -31.51 6.35 -13.76
C LEU A 494 -32.42 5.12 -13.78
N ALA A 495 -33.45 5.08 -12.93
CA ALA A 495 -34.44 4.01 -12.90
C ALA A 495 -35.22 3.85 -14.23
N GLN A 496 -35.26 4.90 -15.07
CA GLN A 496 -35.94 4.89 -16.36
C GLN A 496 -35.03 4.49 -17.53
N LEU A 497 -33.72 4.33 -17.30
CA LEU A 497 -32.78 3.99 -18.36
C LEU A 497 -32.95 2.52 -18.79
N PRO A 498 -32.93 2.23 -20.11
CA PRO A 498 -32.88 0.86 -20.59
C PRO A 498 -31.64 0.13 -20.02
N GLY A 499 -31.83 -1.10 -19.54
CA GLY A 499 -30.75 -1.90 -18.98
C GLY A 499 -30.52 -1.71 -17.47
N VAL A 500 -31.14 -0.71 -16.85
CA VAL A 500 -31.16 -0.56 -15.39
C VAL A 500 -32.28 -1.41 -14.79
N ASP A 501 -31.97 -2.14 -13.73
CA ASP A 501 -32.92 -2.98 -12.99
C ASP A 501 -33.40 -2.31 -11.71
N GLN A 502 -32.46 -1.83 -10.89
CA GLN A 502 -32.70 -1.18 -9.60
C GLN A 502 -31.68 -0.06 -9.37
N VAL A 503 -32.07 0.92 -8.58
CA VAL A 503 -31.21 2.04 -8.19
C VAL A 503 -31.36 2.36 -6.71
N ALA A 504 -30.26 2.77 -6.09
CA ALA A 504 -30.25 3.24 -4.71
C ALA A 504 -29.19 4.33 -4.51
N ALA A 505 -29.36 5.14 -3.47
CA ALA A 505 -28.31 6.04 -2.99
C ALA A 505 -27.86 5.63 -1.60
N ALA A 506 -26.58 5.86 -1.34
CA ALA A 506 -26.00 5.60 -0.03
C ALA A 506 -25.03 6.69 0.44
N ILE A 507 -25.05 6.86 1.76
CA ILE A 507 -24.02 7.51 2.55
C ILE A 507 -23.23 6.37 3.18
N SER A 508 -21.95 6.25 2.83
CA SER A 508 -21.12 5.06 3.10
C SER A 508 -21.58 3.83 2.31
N HIS A 509 -20.93 3.58 1.17
CA HIS A 509 -21.15 2.39 0.33
C HIS A 509 -19.96 1.42 0.43
N PRO A 510 -20.13 0.13 0.08
CA PRO A 510 -19.05 -0.85 0.09
C PRO A 510 -17.85 -0.40 -0.74
N PHE A 511 -16.63 -0.59 -0.23
CA PHE A 511 -15.37 -0.13 -0.80
C PHE A 511 -15.24 1.41 -0.96
N GLY A 512 -16.17 2.17 -0.39
CA GLY A 512 -16.15 3.63 -0.32
C GLY A 512 -15.79 4.17 1.08
N PRO A 513 -15.82 5.50 1.25
CA PRO A 513 -15.68 6.13 2.56
C PRO A 513 -16.71 5.57 3.55
N GLN A 514 -16.29 5.30 4.79
CA GLN A 514 -17.17 4.78 5.84
C GLN A 514 -17.32 5.80 6.97
N ILE A 515 -18.51 5.82 7.58
CA ILE A 515 -18.76 6.56 8.82
C ILE A 515 -18.70 5.57 9.98
N ALA A 516 -17.79 5.81 10.92
CA ALA A 516 -17.72 5.08 12.18
C ALA A 516 -18.21 5.97 13.33
N TRP A 517 -18.98 5.41 14.26
CA TRP A 517 -19.39 6.11 15.47
C TRP A 517 -18.63 5.58 16.67
N ILE A 518 -18.23 6.50 17.57
CA ILE A 518 -17.42 6.19 18.76
C ILE A 518 -18.30 5.73 19.94
N GLY A 519 -19.62 5.57 19.75
CA GLY A 519 -20.48 5.04 20.80
C GLY A 519 -21.84 4.55 20.34
N MET A 520 -22.32 3.52 21.03
CA MET A 520 -23.65 2.93 20.88
C MET A 520 -24.05 2.32 22.22
N ASP A 521 -25.34 2.38 22.52
CA ASP A 521 -25.95 1.72 23.66
C ASP A 521 -27.02 0.73 23.17
N VAL A 522 -27.05 -0.45 23.78
CA VAL A 522 -28.11 -1.44 23.61
C VAL A 522 -28.79 -1.55 24.98
N PRO A 523 -30.06 -1.13 25.13
CA PRO A 523 -30.73 -1.17 26.42
C PRO A 523 -30.66 -2.55 27.06
N GLY A 524 -30.27 -2.60 28.33
CA GLY A 524 -30.09 -3.84 29.08
C GLY A 524 -28.72 -4.52 28.90
N ARG A 525 -27.76 -3.88 28.23
CA ARG A 525 -26.38 -4.38 28.10
C ARG A 525 -25.37 -3.28 28.45
N ASP A 526 -24.62 -3.50 29.53
CA ASP A 526 -23.64 -2.53 30.05
C ASP A 526 -22.34 -2.47 29.23
N SER A 527 -22.03 -3.53 28.48
CA SER A 527 -20.86 -3.57 27.58
C SER A 527 -21.15 -4.40 26.33
N LEU A 528 -20.56 -3.98 25.21
CA LEU A 528 -20.64 -4.68 23.94
C LEU A 528 -19.33 -5.44 23.70
N PRO A 529 -19.38 -6.70 23.24
CA PRO A 529 -18.17 -7.47 22.92
C PRO A 529 -17.26 -6.74 21.91
N GLU A 530 -15.95 -6.84 22.13
CA GLU A 530 -14.95 -6.29 21.22
C GLU A 530 -14.91 -7.08 19.91
N LEU A 531 -14.87 -6.37 18.78
CA LEU A 531 -14.56 -6.94 17.48
C LEU A 531 -13.25 -6.33 16.97
N PRO A 532 -12.32 -7.14 16.43
CA PRO A 532 -11.06 -6.63 15.89
C PRO A 532 -11.25 -5.55 14.82
N GLY A 533 -12.29 -5.68 13.96
CA GLY A 533 -12.64 -4.69 12.94
C GLY A 533 -13.34 -3.43 13.46
N GLY A 534 -13.70 -3.38 14.74
CA GLY A 534 -14.35 -2.24 15.41
C GLY A 534 -15.80 -1.98 14.97
N GLY A 535 -16.21 -0.71 15.06
CA GLY A 535 -17.56 -0.23 14.75
C GLY A 535 -18.35 0.24 15.98
N PRO A 536 -19.58 0.75 15.81
CA PRO A 536 -20.40 0.59 14.61
C PRO A 536 -19.99 1.46 13.42
N TYR A 537 -19.94 0.83 12.26
CA TYR A 537 -19.96 1.53 10.99
C TYR A 537 -21.41 1.72 10.56
N THR A 538 -21.73 2.89 10.03
CA THR A 538 -23.10 3.24 9.67
C THR A 538 -23.20 3.59 8.20
N SER A 539 -24.11 2.92 7.51
CA SER A 539 -24.56 3.28 6.17
C SER A 539 -25.96 3.88 6.24
N MET A 540 -26.16 5.02 5.59
CA MET A 540 -27.50 5.59 5.42
C MET A 540 -27.95 5.36 4.00
N VAL A 541 -29.07 4.69 3.82
CA VAL A 541 -29.44 4.13 2.51
C VAL A 541 -30.88 4.45 2.14
N THR A 542 -31.15 4.54 0.84
CA THR A 542 -32.52 4.66 0.33
C THR A 542 -33.27 3.32 0.43
N PRO A 543 -34.61 3.32 0.38
CA PRO A 543 -35.39 2.10 0.13
C PRO A 543 -34.88 1.38 -1.13
N GLY A 544 -34.94 0.03 -1.14
CA GLY A 544 -34.46 -0.78 -2.26
C GLY A 544 -32.94 -0.99 -2.32
N TYR A 545 -32.18 -0.49 -1.32
CA TYR A 545 -30.72 -0.57 -1.32
C TYR A 545 -30.18 -2.00 -1.33
N PHE A 546 -30.67 -2.86 -0.43
CA PHE A 546 -30.18 -4.23 -0.29
C PHE A 546 -30.43 -5.04 -1.57
N GLU A 547 -31.60 -4.87 -2.18
CA GLU A 547 -31.96 -5.45 -3.47
C GLU A 547 -31.07 -4.92 -4.60
N THR A 548 -30.76 -3.62 -4.59
CA THR A 548 -29.88 -2.99 -5.58
C THR A 548 -28.48 -3.60 -5.50
N ILE A 549 -27.89 -3.68 -4.31
CA ILE A 549 -26.53 -4.22 -4.17
C ILE A 549 -26.46 -5.75 -4.16
N GLY A 550 -27.60 -6.44 -4.06
CA GLY A 550 -27.67 -7.90 -3.98
C GLY A 550 -27.32 -8.49 -2.62
N THR A 551 -27.47 -7.73 -1.54
CA THR A 551 -27.31 -8.24 -0.18
C THR A 551 -28.61 -8.86 0.29
N GLU A 552 -28.59 -10.10 0.77
CA GLU A 552 -29.79 -10.75 1.29
C GLU A 552 -30.17 -10.22 2.69
N ILE A 553 -31.48 -10.07 2.94
CA ILE A 553 -32.02 -9.87 4.28
C ILE A 553 -32.33 -11.26 4.85
N THR A 554 -31.47 -11.76 5.72
CA THR A 554 -31.57 -13.12 6.29
C THR A 554 -32.74 -13.28 7.25
N ARG A 555 -33.19 -12.19 7.89
CA ARG A 555 -34.37 -12.17 8.76
C ARG A 555 -35.01 -10.78 8.78
N GLY A 556 -36.34 -10.73 8.92
CA GLY A 556 -37.09 -9.49 9.00
C GLY A 556 -37.33 -8.88 7.63
N ARG A 557 -37.14 -7.56 7.50
CA ARG A 557 -37.35 -6.83 6.24
C ARG A 557 -36.30 -5.75 5.99
N GLY A 558 -36.13 -5.39 4.72
CA GLY A 558 -35.42 -4.18 4.31
C GLY A 558 -36.24 -2.90 4.54
N PHE A 559 -35.70 -1.78 4.07
CA PHE A 559 -36.33 -0.47 4.21
C PHE A 559 -37.37 -0.18 3.12
N THR A 560 -38.44 0.50 3.52
CA THR A 560 -39.54 0.94 2.68
C THR A 560 -39.63 2.47 2.69
N ALA A 561 -40.41 3.04 1.77
CA ALA A 561 -40.66 4.49 1.75
C ALA A 561 -41.34 5.03 3.03
N ALA A 562 -41.97 4.16 3.83
CA ALA A 562 -42.63 4.54 5.08
C ALA A 562 -41.63 4.74 6.25
N ASP A 563 -40.42 4.19 6.16
CA ASP A 563 -39.40 4.20 7.22
C ASP A 563 -38.62 5.53 7.31
N GLY A 564 -39.26 6.63 6.94
CA GLY A 564 -38.68 7.96 6.75
C GLY A 564 -38.53 8.78 8.04
N VAL A 565 -38.73 10.11 7.94
CA VAL A 565 -38.48 11.08 9.03
C VAL A 565 -39.36 10.84 10.27
N SER A 566 -40.56 10.30 10.08
CA SER A 566 -41.55 10.11 11.14
C SER A 566 -41.28 8.83 11.95
N PRO A 567 -41.44 8.86 13.28
CA PRO A 567 -41.38 7.64 14.11
C PRO A 567 -42.37 6.56 13.63
N PRO A 568 -42.07 5.27 13.85
CA PRO A 568 -40.91 4.73 14.59
C PRO A 568 -39.60 4.80 13.79
N ARG A 569 -38.48 5.05 14.49
CA ARG A 569 -37.15 4.91 13.88
C ARG A 569 -36.82 3.43 13.77
N VAL A 570 -36.24 3.07 12.64
CA VAL A 570 -35.91 1.68 12.33
C VAL A 570 -34.48 1.54 11.82
N ALA A 571 -33.90 0.36 12.00
CA ALA A 571 -32.57 0.02 11.55
C ALA A 571 -32.49 -1.42 11.05
N VAL A 572 -31.49 -1.69 10.21
CA VAL A 572 -31.09 -3.04 9.83
C VAL A 572 -29.65 -3.25 10.29
N ILE A 573 -29.34 -4.40 10.85
CA ILE A 573 -28.00 -4.74 11.36
C ILE A 573 -27.38 -5.86 10.55
N SER A 574 -26.04 -5.97 10.55
CA SER A 574 -25.38 -7.11 9.91
C SER A 574 -25.51 -8.39 10.74
N GLU A 575 -25.39 -9.55 10.08
CA GLU A 575 -25.49 -10.86 10.70
C GLU A 575 -24.42 -11.11 11.78
N THR A 576 -23.17 -10.69 11.54
CA THR A 576 -22.11 -10.75 12.58
C THR A 576 -22.52 -9.97 13.82
N TRP A 577 -23.12 -8.81 13.64
CA TRP A 577 -23.52 -7.99 14.77
C TRP A 577 -24.73 -8.59 15.51
N ALA A 578 -25.72 -9.09 14.78
CA ALA A 578 -26.87 -9.81 15.34
C ALA A 578 -26.44 -10.98 16.23
N ARG A 579 -25.61 -11.89 15.70
CA ARG A 579 -25.11 -13.06 16.45
C ARG A 579 -24.28 -12.70 17.68
N MET A 580 -23.60 -11.57 17.64
CA MET A 580 -22.69 -11.15 18.71
C MET A 580 -23.44 -10.52 19.89
N ILE A 581 -24.49 -9.74 19.62
CA ILE A 581 -25.27 -9.09 20.69
C ILE A 581 -26.41 -9.98 21.18
N TRP A 582 -27.07 -10.70 20.25
CA TRP A 582 -28.24 -11.55 20.50
C TRP A 582 -27.96 -12.98 20.00
N PRO A 583 -27.03 -13.74 20.60
CA PRO A 583 -26.73 -15.11 20.18
C PRO A 583 -27.92 -16.07 20.37
N ASP A 584 -28.70 -15.86 21.43
CA ASP A 584 -29.82 -16.72 21.84
C ASP A 584 -31.18 -15.98 21.87
N GLU A 585 -31.22 -14.73 21.40
CA GLU A 585 -32.39 -13.86 21.41
C GLU A 585 -32.75 -13.46 19.96
N ASP A 586 -34.02 -13.12 19.70
CA ASP A 586 -34.37 -12.53 18.41
C ASP A 586 -33.94 -11.06 18.39
N PRO A 587 -33.00 -10.66 17.51
CA PRO A 587 -32.59 -9.27 17.39
C PRO A 587 -33.68 -8.40 16.75
N VAL A 588 -34.63 -8.97 16.01
CA VAL A 588 -35.72 -8.20 15.40
C VAL A 588 -36.68 -7.72 16.49
N GLY A 589 -37.05 -6.44 16.45
CA GLY A 589 -37.84 -5.76 17.48
C GLY A 589 -37.01 -5.20 18.64
N GLN A 590 -35.70 -5.48 18.68
CA GLN A 590 -34.81 -4.94 19.71
C GLN A 590 -34.45 -3.49 19.43
N CYS A 591 -34.03 -2.80 20.49
CA CYS A 591 -33.68 -1.40 20.44
C CYS A 591 -32.17 -1.19 20.32
N VAL A 592 -31.75 -0.30 19.43
CA VAL A 592 -30.37 0.20 19.38
C VAL A 592 -30.36 1.73 19.47
N ARG A 593 -29.45 2.28 20.28
CA ARG A 593 -29.25 3.74 20.41
C ARG A 593 -27.85 4.12 19.92
N LEU A 594 -27.79 5.05 18.98
CA LEU A 594 -26.54 5.73 18.61
C LEU A 594 -26.24 6.85 19.62
N SER A 595 -24.97 7.02 19.98
CA SER A 595 -24.46 7.72 21.19
C SER A 595 -24.93 9.16 21.48
N THR A 596 -25.65 9.84 20.59
CA THR A 596 -26.03 11.25 20.79
C THR A 596 -27.54 11.52 20.76
N GLY A 597 -28.39 10.49 20.85
CA GLY A 597 -29.84 10.69 20.90
C GLY A 597 -30.59 9.69 21.80
N PRO A 598 -31.65 10.10 22.51
CA PRO A 598 -32.48 9.20 23.33
C PRO A 598 -33.36 8.26 22.48
N GLN A 599 -33.30 8.37 21.16
CA GLN A 599 -34.27 7.78 20.25
C GLN A 599 -33.83 6.38 19.86
N CYS A 600 -34.55 5.41 20.39
CA CYS A 600 -34.47 4.00 20.03
C CYS A 600 -34.72 3.80 18.53
N ALA A 601 -33.80 3.14 17.83
CA ALA A 601 -34.07 2.57 16.52
C ALA A 601 -34.40 1.09 16.69
N GLU A 602 -35.60 0.69 16.27
CA GLU A 602 -36.03 -0.70 16.27
C GLU A 602 -35.33 -1.47 15.16
N VAL A 603 -34.72 -2.61 15.48
CA VAL A 603 -34.13 -3.49 14.48
C VAL A 603 -35.26 -4.19 13.73
N VAL A 604 -35.46 -3.85 12.46
CA VAL A 604 -36.52 -4.43 11.61
C VAL A 604 -36.03 -5.54 10.68
N GLY A 605 -34.71 -5.71 10.57
CA GLY A 605 -34.12 -6.76 9.76
C GLY A 605 -32.64 -6.99 10.03
N ILE A 606 -32.16 -8.12 9.53
CA ILE A 606 -30.76 -8.55 9.55
C ILE A 606 -30.31 -8.73 8.11
N ALA A 607 -29.23 -8.05 7.72
CA ALA A 607 -28.60 -8.21 6.41
C ALA A 607 -27.37 -9.13 6.51
N GLU A 608 -27.04 -9.81 5.42
CA GLU A 608 -25.75 -10.50 5.28
C GLU A 608 -24.58 -9.53 5.51
N ASP A 609 -23.44 -10.08 5.94
CA ASP A 609 -22.25 -9.29 6.20
C ASP A 609 -21.62 -8.79 4.88
N VAL A 610 -21.50 -7.47 4.76
CA VAL A 610 -20.91 -6.81 3.60
C VAL A 610 -19.47 -6.36 3.89
N ARG A 611 -18.58 -6.53 2.92
CA ARG A 611 -17.19 -6.04 3.00
C ARG A 611 -17.12 -4.52 2.83
N ARG A 612 -16.42 -3.84 3.75
CA ARG A 612 -16.39 -2.36 3.83
C ARG A 612 -15.21 -1.74 3.12
N PHE A 613 -13.99 -2.19 3.40
CA PHE A 613 -12.75 -1.55 2.93
C PHE A 613 -11.90 -2.48 2.09
N ALA A 614 -11.88 -3.77 2.44
CA ALA A 614 -11.02 -4.75 1.80
C ALA A 614 -11.75 -6.07 1.62
N VAL A 615 -11.37 -6.82 0.59
CA VAL A 615 -11.88 -8.17 0.33
C VAL A 615 -11.60 -9.09 1.54
N VAL A 616 -10.44 -8.91 2.19
CA VAL A 616 -10.09 -9.59 3.43
C VAL A 616 -10.03 -8.56 4.53
N GLU A 617 -11.03 -8.58 5.41
CA GLU A 617 -11.12 -7.72 6.58
C GLU A 617 -11.66 -8.48 7.79
N GLU A 618 -11.33 -7.99 8.97
CA GLU A 618 -11.80 -8.56 10.23
C GLU A 618 -13.31 -8.30 10.43
N PRO A 619 -14.02 -9.18 11.16
CA PRO A 619 -15.43 -8.98 11.47
C PRO A 619 -15.66 -7.64 12.16
N HIS A 620 -16.76 -6.97 11.84
CA HIS A 620 -17.11 -5.64 12.33
C HIS A 620 -18.61 -5.51 12.57
N ARG A 621 -19.00 -4.45 13.30
CA ARG A 621 -20.41 -4.08 13.48
C ARG A 621 -20.85 -3.13 12.38
N HIS A 622 -21.88 -3.50 11.61
CA HIS A 622 -22.45 -2.63 10.58
C HIS A 622 -23.94 -2.35 10.81
N LEU A 623 -24.27 -1.07 10.93
CA LEU A 623 -25.62 -0.53 11.06
C LEU A 623 -26.07 0.12 9.76
N TYR A 624 -27.25 -0.24 9.29
CA TYR A 624 -27.94 0.47 8.24
C TYR A 624 -29.09 1.26 8.83
N VAL A 625 -29.23 2.51 8.39
CA VAL A 625 -30.35 3.38 8.76
C VAL A 625 -31.00 3.96 7.50
N PRO A 626 -32.32 4.18 7.49
CA PRO A 626 -32.97 4.88 6.39
C PRO A 626 -32.44 6.30 6.28
N MET A 627 -32.06 6.69 5.06
CA MET A 627 -31.57 8.04 4.79
C MET A 627 -32.61 9.11 5.16
N GLY A 628 -33.90 8.80 5.05
CA GLY A 628 -34.98 9.70 5.47
C GLY A 628 -34.98 10.04 6.97
N GLN A 629 -34.38 9.21 7.84
CA GLN A 629 -34.34 9.47 9.29
C GLN A 629 -33.23 10.44 9.72
N ARG A 630 -32.31 10.78 8.81
CA ARG A 630 -31.14 11.64 9.08
C ARG A 630 -30.83 12.55 7.90
N SER A 631 -31.11 13.84 8.07
CA SER A 631 -30.82 14.87 7.07
C SER A 631 -29.44 15.52 7.23
N ASP A 632 -28.62 15.08 8.19
CA ASP A 632 -27.37 15.76 8.55
C ASP A 632 -26.19 15.42 7.61
N GLN A 633 -26.28 14.34 6.83
CA GLN A 633 -25.20 13.81 6.01
C GLN A 633 -25.43 13.97 4.49
N ALA A 634 -24.34 13.91 3.70
CA ALA A 634 -24.38 14.04 2.24
C ALA A 634 -24.32 12.68 1.55
N ILE A 635 -25.10 12.50 0.48
CA ILE A 635 -25.01 11.31 -0.39
C ILE A 635 -23.61 11.21 -1.00
N THR A 636 -23.03 10.02 -0.92
CA THR A 636 -21.64 9.74 -1.35
C THR A 636 -21.56 8.88 -2.60
N GLY A 637 -22.63 8.15 -2.94
CA GLY A 637 -22.65 7.29 -4.11
C GLY A 637 -24.07 6.95 -4.55
N LEU A 638 -24.22 6.82 -5.87
CA LEU A 638 -25.36 6.22 -6.54
C LEU A 638 -24.98 4.79 -6.90
N LEU A 639 -25.87 3.86 -6.61
CA LEU A 639 -25.71 2.43 -6.90
C LEU A 639 -26.75 2.06 -7.95
N VAL A 640 -26.29 1.43 -9.02
CA VAL A 640 -27.12 1.04 -10.17
C VAL A 640 -26.90 -0.44 -10.44
N ARG A 641 -27.95 -1.23 -10.33
CA ARG A 641 -27.95 -2.63 -10.72
C ARG A 641 -28.31 -2.74 -12.19
N ALA A 642 -27.41 -3.29 -13.00
CA ALA A 642 -27.62 -3.56 -14.42
C ALA A 642 -28.33 -4.91 -14.63
N ARG A 643 -29.16 -4.99 -15.68
CA ARG A 643 -29.75 -6.26 -16.16
C ARG A 643 -28.78 -7.11 -16.97
N GLY A 644 -27.69 -6.50 -17.46
CA GLY A 644 -26.67 -7.12 -18.30
C GLY A 644 -25.28 -6.64 -17.92
N ASP A 645 -24.40 -6.45 -18.91
CA ASP A 645 -23.07 -5.89 -18.69
C ASP A 645 -23.17 -4.44 -18.19
N PRO A 646 -22.70 -4.14 -16.97
CA PRO A 646 -22.77 -2.80 -16.43
C PRO A 646 -21.89 -1.80 -17.20
N GLU A 647 -20.80 -2.23 -17.85
CA GLU A 647 -19.94 -1.32 -18.61
C GLU A 647 -20.61 -0.77 -19.88
N ALA A 648 -21.74 -1.34 -20.30
CA ALA A 648 -22.50 -0.91 -21.47
C ALA A 648 -23.57 0.17 -21.17
N LEU A 649 -23.81 0.49 -19.90
CA LEU A 649 -24.69 1.58 -19.43
C LEU A 649 -23.96 2.92 -19.42
#